data_AF-A0A0I9V223-F1
#
_entry.id   AF-A0A0I9V223-F1
#
_cell.length_a   1.000
_cell.length_b   1.000
_cell.length_c   1.000
_cell.angle_alpha   90.00
_cell.angle_beta   90.00
_cell.angle_gamma   90.00
#
_symmetry.space_group_name_H-M   'P 1'
#
loop_
_entity.id
_entity.type
_entity.pdbx_description
1 polymer ?
#
loop_
_entity_poly.entity_id
_entity_poly.type
_entity_poly.pdbx_seq_one_letter_code
_entity_poly.pdbx_strand_id
1 'polypeptide(L)'
;MSLSFLRVPAVPAATVVVPAGAARLAKRPSAWALGNWPVRWKIVVIVLVPLLLATAFGGLRLQSATASSSGLQLAAARADLIPTITKYMSALDVALLASSIGHDVEGAKKNYEARKYELQTRLANTDVIPDVRSGTSTLLNGGQALVDKVLADSISLRDRVTTYAPILLTAEDVINASVRIDSEQIRAQAQGLSRAVGARGQMTAQKILITRGAEIPEPELRTSMITLAGTEPSTLFGMSEVLGVGSPKAQTLQQQLVTRMAVLSDPASMLVDNPELLRSIEITSGIVEQIIKDATTSVTKSMEGEAAARRGAAIRDTVIVPAAVVIALGIVLLVARSLIRPLRVLRDGALKVTHTDLENEIAQVRSGTEPIPELLAVPTTEEIGQLAHAVDALHTQALLLAGNEARLATRLRRSNANLLVLAGARLARDPRKPVPLSTVINAAVSEVEDYRRVETAGVPDCTVIGAAAGSVIHLLAELIDNALRYSPPTTLVWVSAARGGDGAVLVRVADSGLGMNDTDRRIANMRLQAGGAVTPDLTPENARHMGLFVVGRLAARHGIRVGLRGPIDDAQSPGTTAEVYLPLAVLVARATPAAAAGPRAPGWAPQQPKPAPRHAAAVRDPEAVRGSISSHVGGVRSGRSHALENRLETREGPAQQ
;
A
#
# COMPACT_ATOMS: atom_id res chain seq x y z
N MET A 1 69.66 70.86 10.32
CA MET A 1 69.03 72.08 10.85
C MET A 1 67.56 72.02 10.45
N SER A 2 66.64 72.11 11.42
CA SER A 2 65.19 71.92 11.29
C SER A 2 64.57 72.56 10.06
N LEU A 3 63.55 71.92 9.48
CA LEU A 3 62.32 72.57 9.04
C LEU A 3 61.22 71.52 8.76
N SER A 4 60.08 71.75 9.41
CA SER A 4 58.80 71.06 9.33
C SER A 4 58.25 70.98 7.91
N PHE A 5 57.67 69.85 7.50
CA PHE A 5 56.59 69.83 6.51
C PHE A 5 55.65 68.61 6.66
N LEU A 6 54.36 68.94 6.60
CA LEU A 6 53.17 68.15 6.27
C LEU A 6 52.70 67.02 7.20
N ARG A 7 51.69 67.38 7.99
CA ARG A 7 50.66 66.51 8.55
C ARG A 7 49.68 66.10 7.43
N VAL A 8 49.61 64.81 7.12
CA VAL A 8 48.55 64.18 6.30
C VAL A 8 47.69 63.31 7.25
N PRO A 9 46.35 63.37 7.18
CA PRO A 9 45.47 62.81 8.19
C PRO A 9 45.49 61.28 8.24
N ALA A 10 45.43 60.73 9.46
CA ALA A 10 45.29 59.31 9.69
C ALA A 10 43.92 58.81 9.22
N VAL A 11 43.93 57.86 8.27
CA VAL A 11 42.77 57.05 7.90
C VAL A 11 42.41 56.15 9.09
N PRO A 12 41.17 56.12 9.59
CA PRO A 12 40.80 55.21 10.66
C PRO A 12 40.92 53.77 10.17
N ALA A 13 41.63 52.94 10.94
CA ALA A 13 41.71 51.51 10.72
C ALA A 13 40.28 50.94 10.77
N ALA A 14 39.80 50.42 9.64
CA ALA A 14 38.60 49.62 9.61
C ALA A 14 38.85 48.36 10.45
N THR A 15 38.32 48.33 11.68
CA THR A 15 38.18 47.12 12.47
C THR A 15 37.33 46.13 11.69
N VAL A 16 37.98 45.17 11.04
CA VAL A 16 37.34 43.94 10.61
C VAL A 16 36.95 43.19 11.88
N VAL A 17 35.71 43.36 12.32
CA VAL A 17 35.11 42.51 13.33
C VAL A 17 34.92 41.14 12.69
N VAL A 18 35.85 40.22 12.92
CA VAL A 18 35.59 38.79 12.77
C VAL A 18 34.57 38.45 13.86
N PRO A 19 33.32 38.06 13.53
CA PRO A 19 32.39 37.62 14.55
C PRO A 19 32.96 36.33 15.15
N ALA A 20 33.41 36.41 16.40
CA ALA A 20 33.73 35.25 17.20
C ALA A 20 32.47 34.39 17.29
N GLY A 21 32.47 33.27 16.57
CA GLY A 21 31.43 32.27 16.63
C GLY A 21 31.31 31.74 18.05
N ALA A 22 30.24 32.13 18.74
CA ALA A 22 29.68 31.28 19.77
C ALA A 22 29.04 30.11 19.03
N ALA A 23 29.81 29.05 18.79
CA ALA A 23 29.28 27.74 18.50
C ALA A 23 28.41 27.33 19.70
N ARG A 24 27.13 27.73 19.69
CA ARG A 24 26.14 27.18 20.60
C ARG A 24 26.11 25.70 20.28
N LEU A 25 26.68 24.88 21.16
CA LEU A 25 26.43 23.45 21.18
C LEU A 25 24.91 23.27 21.15
N ALA A 26 24.39 22.86 19.99
CA ALA A 26 22.97 22.64 19.81
C ALA A 26 22.53 21.65 20.90
N LYS A 27 21.74 22.13 21.86
CA LYS A 27 21.18 21.29 22.94
C LYS A 27 20.48 20.12 22.26
N ARG A 28 20.87 18.88 22.60
CA ARG A 28 20.22 17.68 22.08
C ARG A 28 18.71 17.82 22.28
N PRO A 29 17.89 17.71 21.22
CA PRO A 29 16.46 17.93 21.36
C PRO A 29 15.85 16.88 22.31
N SER A 30 14.83 17.29 23.06
CA SER A 30 14.12 16.44 24.02
C SER A 30 13.70 15.10 23.40
N ALA A 31 13.85 14.02 24.16
CA ALA A 31 13.39 12.68 23.75
C ALA A 31 11.86 12.60 23.52
N TRP A 32 11.11 13.56 24.06
CA TRP A 32 9.66 13.68 23.91
C TRP A 32 9.23 14.51 22.70
N ALA A 33 10.16 15.16 22.00
CA ALA A 33 9.83 15.91 20.80
C ALA A 33 9.48 14.95 19.65
N LEU A 34 8.28 15.11 19.07
CA LEU A 34 7.79 14.32 17.93
C LEU A 34 8.79 14.27 16.75
N GLY A 35 9.66 15.26 16.60
CA GLY A 35 10.75 15.27 15.62
C GLY A 35 11.75 14.11 15.81
N ASN A 36 12.11 13.78 17.05
CA ASN A 36 13.21 12.88 17.41
C ASN A 36 12.83 11.40 17.50
N TRP A 37 11.55 11.07 17.39
CA TRP A 37 11.12 9.68 17.45
C TRP A 37 11.64 8.89 16.24
N PRO A 38 12.06 7.62 16.42
CA PRO A 38 12.33 6.74 15.30
C PRO A 38 11.08 6.66 14.41
N VAL A 39 11.27 6.71 13.09
CA VAL A 39 10.16 6.61 12.10
C VAL A 39 9.23 5.42 12.39
N ARG A 40 9.80 4.33 12.92
CA ARG A 40 9.09 3.12 13.37
C ARG A 40 8.01 3.44 14.40
N TRP A 41 8.35 4.22 15.44
CA TRP A 41 7.43 4.60 16.51
C TRP A 41 6.41 5.63 16.07
N LYS A 42 6.80 6.60 15.24
CA LYS A 42 5.84 7.55 14.64
C LYS A 42 4.76 6.81 13.87
N ILE A 43 5.15 5.83 13.06
CA ILE A 43 4.22 5.04 12.26
C ILE A 43 3.40 4.07 13.12
N VAL A 44 4.00 3.46 14.14
CA VAL A 44 3.25 2.68 15.13
C VAL A 44 2.16 3.53 15.75
N VAL A 45 2.43 4.76 16.17
CA VAL A 45 1.39 5.65 16.73
C VAL A 45 0.35 6.06 15.68
N ILE A 46 0.76 6.35 14.45
CA ILE A 46 -0.16 6.65 13.34
C ILE A 46 -1.10 5.45 13.04
N VAL A 47 -0.66 4.21 13.26
CA VAL A 47 -1.49 3.01 13.12
C VAL A 47 -2.33 2.74 14.37
N LEU A 48 -1.72 2.90 15.56
CA LEU A 48 -2.30 2.51 16.84
C LEU A 48 -3.44 3.45 17.26
N VAL A 49 -3.35 4.75 16.96
CA VAL A 49 -4.38 5.73 17.33
C VAL A 49 -5.68 5.48 16.55
N PRO A 50 -5.69 5.36 15.21
CA PRO A 50 -6.89 4.97 14.47
C PRO A 50 -7.40 3.59 14.86
N LEU A 51 -6.52 2.63 15.16
CA LEU A 51 -6.92 1.31 15.63
C LEU A 51 -7.66 1.41 16.96
N LEU A 52 -7.12 2.12 17.95
CA LEU A 52 -7.75 2.32 19.25
C LEU A 52 -9.10 3.04 19.11
N LEU A 53 -9.16 4.11 18.30
CA LEU A 53 -10.40 4.80 18.01
C LEU A 53 -11.41 3.86 17.34
N ALA A 54 -11.01 3.13 16.31
CA ALA A 54 -11.88 2.20 15.60
C ALA A 54 -12.38 1.05 16.49
N THR A 55 -11.54 0.56 17.41
CA THR A 55 -11.93 -0.48 18.38
C THR A 55 -12.88 0.09 19.42
N ALA A 56 -12.65 1.32 19.90
CA ALA A 56 -13.54 2.00 20.83
C ALA A 56 -14.89 2.35 20.18
N PHE A 57 -14.90 2.97 19.00
CA PHE A 57 -16.12 3.29 18.25
C PHE A 57 -16.86 2.04 17.79
N GLY A 58 -16.13 1.02 17.33
CA GLY A 58 -16.70 -0.29 16.98
C GLY A 58 -17.32 -0.97 18.20
N GLY A 59 -16.64 -0.93 19.35
CA GLY A 59 -17.14 -1.45 20.62
C GLY A 59 -18.39 -0.71 21.12
N LEU A 60 -18.38 0.62 21.10
CA LEU A 60 -19.53 1.44 21.46
C LEU A 60 -20.73 1.19 20.55
N ARG A 61 -20.48 1.01 19.24
CA ARG A 61 -21.56 0.73 18.26
C ARG A 61 -22.08 -0.70 18.37
N LEU A 62 -21.23 -1.66 18.71
CA LEU A 62 -21.66 -3.03 19.00
C LEU A 62 -22.46 -3.09 20.30
N GLN A 63 -22.04 -2.33 21.31
CA GLN A 63 -22.75 -2.21 22.59
C GLN A 63 -24.13 -1.55 22.40
N SER A 64 -24.23 -0.50 21.56
CA SER A 64 -25.52 0.12 21.24
C SER A 64 -26.40 -0.80 20.40
N ALA A 65 -25.84 -1.56 19.46
CA ALA A 65 -26.58 -2.54 18.66
C ALA A 65 -27.14 -3.69 19.51
N THR A 66 -26.35 -4.19 20.48
CA THR A 66 -26.76 -5.28 21.39
C THR A 66 -27.82 -4.83 22.39
N ALA A 67 -27.65 -3.65 23.01
CA ALA A 67 -28.65 -3.06 23.91
C ALA A 67 -29.98 -2.76 23.19
N SER A 68 -29.93 -2.40 21.90
CA SER A 68 -31.13 -2.16 21.10
C SER A 68 -31.85 -3.47 20.74
N SER A 69 -31.12 -4.54 20.42
CA SER A 69 -31.69 -5.83 19.99
C SER A 69 -32.54 -6.51 21.07
N SER A 70 -32.07 -6.55 22.32
CA SER A 70 -32.80 -7.17 23.43
C SER A 70 -34.06 -6.38 23.81
N GLY A 71 -34.00 -5.05 23.81
CA GLY A 71 -35.16 -4.20 24.10
C GLY A 71 -36.30 -4.35 23.07
N LEU A 72 -35.95 -4.56 21.80
CA LEU A 72 -36.90 -4.67 20.70
C LEU A 72 -37.57 -6.04 20.58
N GLN A 73 -36.82 -7.13 20.83
CA GLN A 73 -37.44 -8.46 20.93
C GLN A 73 -38.46 -8.48 22.07
N LEU A 74 -38.12 -7.85 23.18
CA LEU A 74 -38.99 -7.72 24.33
C LEU A 74 -40.22 -6.85 24.02
N ALA A 75 -40.06 -5.77 23.26
CA ALA A 75 -41.16 -4.90 22.85
C ALA A 75 -42.15 -5.59 21.88
N ALA A 76 -41.65 -6.28 20.86
CA ALA A 76 -42.49 -7.04 19.94
C ALA A 76 -43.20 -8.20 20.64
N ALA A 77 -42.49 -8.92 21.52
CA ALA A 77 -43.07 -10.00 22.32
C ALA A 77 -44.19 -9.52 23.26
N ARG A 78 -44.07 -8.31 23.84
CA ARG A 78 -45.15 -7.68 24.62
C ARG A 78 -46.36 -7.34 23.78
N ALA A 79 -46.17 -6.75 22.59
CA ALA A 79 -47.27 -6.41 21.69
C ALA A 79 -48.07 -7.65 21.26
N ASP A 80 -47.41 -8.79 21.20
CA ASP A 80 -47.99 -10.10 20.91
C ASP A 80 -48.98 -10.61 21.98
N LEU A 81 -48.99 -10.02 23.19
CA LEU A 81 -50.01 -10.29 24.20
C LEU A 81 -51.32 -9.56 23.93
N ILE A 82 -51.29 -8.46 23.19
CA ILE A 82 -52.46 -7.59 22.98
C ILE A 82 -53.63 -8.36 22.35
N PRO A 83 -53.45 -9.17 21.27
CA PRO A 83 -54.54 -9.97 20.71
C PRO A 83 -55.13 -10.96 21.73
N THR A 84 -54.31 -11.51 22.62
CA THR A 84 -54.77 -12.46 23.65
C THR A 84 -55.53 -11.76 24.77
N ILE A 85 -55.10 -10.55 25.17
CA ILE A 85 -55.80 -9.69 26.12
C ILE A 85 -57.16 -9.25 25.56
N THR A 86 -57.22 -8.79 24.31
CA THR A 86 -58.48 -8.33 23.69
C THR A 86 -59.49 -9.46 23.52
N LYS A 87 -59.03 -10.68 23.18
CA LYS A 87 -59.85 -11.91 23.16
C LYS A 87 -60.32 -12.32 24.55
N TYR A 88 -59.45 -12.24 25.56
CA TYR A 88 -59.82 -12.52 26.95
C TYR A 88 -60.91 -11.56 27.43
N MET A 89 -60.73 -10.26 27.22
CA MET A 89 -61.74 -9.26 27.55
C MET A 89 -63.05 -9.53 26.83
N SER A 90 -63.01 -9.86 25.53
CA SER A 90 -64.21 -10.20 24.78
C SER A 90 -64.95 -11.41 25.38
N ALA A 91 -64.23 -12.45 25.77
CA ALA A 91 -64.85 -13.63 26.39
C ALA A 91 -65.36 -13.35 27.82
N LEU A 92 -64.70 -12.46 28.56
CA LEU A 92 -65.20 -11.95 29.84
C LEU A 92 -66.53 -11.22 29.63
N ASP A 93 -66.61 -10.30 28.66
CA ASP A 93 -67.81 -9.55 28.32
C ASP A 93 -68.98 -10.52 28.00
N VAL A 94 -68.71 -11.53 27.18
CA VAL A 94 -69.69 -12.57 26.80
C VAL A 94 -70.12 -13.41 28.01
N ALA A 95 -69.21 -13.81 28.91
CA ALA A 95 -69.56 -14.56 30.11
C ALA A 95 -70.45 -13.76 31.07
N LEU A 96 -70.16 -12.48 31.28
CA LEU A 96 -70.96 -11.59 32.12
C LEU A 96 -72.36 -11.37 31.53
N LEU A 97 -72.47 -11.24 30.21
CA LEU A 97 -73.75 -11.09 29.52
C LEU A 97 -74.57 -12.38 29.49
N ALA A 98 -73.97 -13.52 29.16
CA ALA A 98 -74.66 -14.80 29.05
C ALA A 98 -75.38 -15.17 30.36
N SER A 99 -74.70 -14.98 31.49
CA SER A 99 -75.30 -15.16 32.82
C SER A 99 -76.45 -14.17 33.11
N SER A 100 -76.46 -13.01 32.45
CA SER A 100 -77.49 -11.99 32.64
C SER A 100 -78.74 -12.29 31.78
N ILE A 101 -78.57 -12.76 30.54
CA ILE A 101 -79.69 -13.07 29.64
C ILE A 101 -80.19 -14.53 29.74
N GLY A 102 -79.50 -15.38 30.51
CA GLY A 102 -79.84 -16.80 30.67
C GLY A 102 -79.61 -17.66 29.42
N HIS A 103 -78.93 -17.14 28.41
CA HIS A 103 -78.73 -17.79 27.12
C HIS A 103 -77.26 -18.23 26.97
N ASP A 104 -77.06 -19.51 26.66
CA ASP A 104 -75.73 -20.13 26.41
C ASP A 104 -74.67 -19.88 27.50
N VAL A 105 -75.07 -19.95 28.78
CA VAL A 105 -74.17 -19.71 29.93
C VAL A 105 -72.99 -20.68 29.94
N GLU A 106 -73.22 -21.96 29.63
CA GLU A 106 -72.17 -22.98 29.64
C GLU A 106 -71.18 -22.79 28.48
N GLY A 107 -71.67 -22.44 27.28
CA GLY A 107 -70.82 -22.10 26.13
C GLY A 107 -69.96 -20.87 26.42
N ALA A 108 -70.55 -19.82 27.00
CA ALA A 108 -69.85 -18.61 27.40
C ALA A 108 -68.78 -18.88 28.47
N LYS A 109 -69.10 -19.68 29.49
CA LYS A 109 -68.14 -20.10 30.53
C LYS A 109 -66.96 -20.86 29.93
N LYS A 110 -67.23 -21.83 29.04
CA LYS A 110 -66.18 -22.60 28.37
C LYS A 110 -65.28 -21.72 27.51
N ASN A 111 -65.86 -20.76 26.78
CA ASN A 111 -65.10 -19.79 25.99
C ASN A 111 -64.19 -18.93 26.88
N TYR A 112 -64.74 -18.38 27.98
CA TYR A 112 -64.00 -17.61 28.96
C TYR A 112 -62.80 -18.38 29.52
N GLU A 113 -63.03 -19.60 30.01
CA GLU A 113 -61.97 -20.47 30.54
C GLU A 113 -60.87 -20.75 29.51
N ALA A 114 -61.25 -21.02 28.25
CA ALA A 114 -60.30 -21.24 27.18
C ALA A 114 -59.44 -19.99 26.88
N ARG A 115 -60.05 -18.81 26.80
CA ARG A 115 -59.31 -17.55 26.57
C ARG A 115 -58.44 -17.15 27.76
N LYS A 116 -58.91 -17.39 28.99
CA LYS A 116 -58.15 -17.21 30.23
C LYS A 116 -56.89 -18.08 30.24
N TYR A 117 -57.04 -19.37 29.94
CA TYR A 117 -55.92 -20.31 29.85
C TYR A 117 -54.92 -19.92 28.75
N GLU A 118 -55.41 -19.48 27.58
CA GLU A 118 -54.54 -18.97 26.50
C GLU A 118 -53.72 -17.76 26.96
N LEU A 119 -54.35 -16.79 27.64
CA LEU A 119 -53.65 -15.61 28.15
C LEU A 119 -52.62 -15.95 29.23
N GLN A 120 -52.98 -16.84 30.17
CA GLN A 120 -52.05 -17.33 31.20
C GLN A 120 -50.84 -18.03 30.59
N THR A 121 -51.09 -18.93 29.63
CA THR A 121 -50.03 -19.69 28.95
C THR A 121 -49.13 -18.76 28.15
N ARG A 122 -49.70 -17.77 27.44
CA ARG A 122 -48.92 -16.79 26.68
C ARG A 122 -48.07 -15.93 27.62
N LEU A 123 -48.65 -15.42 28.70
CA LEU A 123 -47.93 -14.61 29.69
C LEU A 123 -46.78 -15.37 30.38
N ALA A 124 -46.94 -16.67 30.62
CA ALA A 124 -45.90 -17.51 31.20
C ALA A 124 -44.72 -17.72 30.23
N ASN A 125 -45.01 -17.84 28.93
CA ASN A 125 -44.01 -18.11 27.90
C ASN A 125 -43.41 -16.86 27.26
N THR A 126 -43.97 -15.68 27.54
CA THR A 126 -43.50 -14.40 27.01
C THR A 126 -42.71 -13.64 28.08
N ASP A 127 -41.51 -13.21 27.72
CA ASP A 127 -40.76 -12.27 28.56
C ASP A 127 -41.40 -10.87 28.43
N VAL A 128 -41.84 -10.32 29.56
CA VAL A 128 -42.55 -9.04 29.62
C VAL A 128 -42.10 -8.27 30.85
N ILE A 129 -42.27 -6.95 30.79
CA ILE A 129 -41.95 -6.08 31.93
C ILE A 129 -42.81 -6.44 33.16
N PRO A 130 -42.27 -6.23 34.38
CA PRO A 130 -42.99 -6.51 35.62
C PRO A 130 -44.39 -5.88 35.66
N ASP A 131 -44.53 -4.64 35.17
CA ASP A 131 -45.81 -3.92 35.14
C ASP A 131 -46.87 -4.66 34.31
N VAL A 132 -46.54 -5.12 33.10
CA VAL A 132 -47.45 -5.88 32.22
C VAL A 132 -47.78 -7.23 32.84
N ARG A 133 -46.79 -7.91 33.44
CA ARG A 133 -46.99 -9.20 34.12
C ARG A 133 -47.94 -9.07 35.30
N SER A 134 -47.69 -8.09 36.16
CA SER A 134 -48.51 -7.81 37.33
C SER A 134 -49.91 -7.39 36.91
N GLY A 135 -50.04 -6.44 35.98
CA GLY A 135 -51.33 -5.95 35.50
C GLY A 135 -52.17 -7.05 34.85
N THR A 136 -51.56 -7.90 34.03
CA THR A 136 -52.27 -9.03 33.38
C THR A 136 -52.70 -10.07 34.42
N SER A 137 -51.88 -10.31 35.45
CA SER A 137 -52.24 -11.21 36.55
C SER A 137 -53.43 -10.65 37.37
N THR A 138 -53.41 -9.36 37.68
CA THR A 138 -54.53 -8.65 38.32
C THR A 138 -55.79 -8.74 37.46
N LEU A 139 -55.66 -8.56 36.15
CA LEU A 139 -56.77 -8.66 35.19
C LEU A 139 -57.40 -10.07 35.17
N LEU A 140 -56.56 -11.11 35.15
CA LEU A 140 -57.00 -12.50 35.17
C LEU A 140 -57.71 -12.84 36.49
N ASN A 141 -57.11 -12.47 37.63
CA ASN A 141 -57.66 -12.74 38.95
C ASN A 141 -58.97 -11.97 39.19
N GLY A 142 -59.01 -10.69 38.81
CA GLY A 142 -60.21 -9.85 38.93
C GLY A 142 -61.36 -10.35 38.07
N GLY A 143 -61.09 -10.70 36.81
CA GLY A 143 -62.10 -11.28 35.92
C GLY A 143 -62.62 -12.62 36.42
N GLN A 144 -61.74 -13.50 36.91
CA GLN A 144 -62.15 -14.80 37.46
C GLN A 144 -63.07 -14.61 38.67
N ALA A 145 -62.64 -13.78 39.63
CA ALA A 145 -63.42 -13.52 40.83
C ALA A 145 -64.79 -12.91 40.52
N LEU A 146 -64.89 -12.07 39.49
CA LEU A 146 -66.16 -11.52 39.05
C LEU A 146 -67.04 -12.59 38.39
N VAL A 147 -66.49 -13.37 37.44
CA VAL A 147 -67.24 -14.43 36.74
C VAL A 147 -67.75 -15.48 37.73
N ASP A 148 -66.93 -15.91 38.69
CA ASP A 148 -67.33 -16.88 39.72
C ASP A 148 -68.50 -16.35 40.55
N LYS A 149 -68.44 -15.09 40.98
CA LYS A 149 -69.53 -14.46 41.74
C LYS A 149 -70.81 -14.33 40.93
N VAL A 150 -70.69 -14.00 39.64
CA VAL A 150 -71.81 -13.85 38.71
C VAL A 150 -72.48 -15.19 38.43
N LEU A 151 -71.70 -16.24 38.16
CA LEU A 151 -72.20 -17.60 37.92
C LEU A 151 -72.82 -18.22 39.18
N ALA A 152 -72.31 -17.86 40.37
CA ALA A 152 -72.88 -18.27 41.65
C ALA A 152 -74.08 -17.41 42.10
N ASP A 153 -74.49 -16.42 41.29
CA ASP A 153 -75.54 -15.45 41.61
C ASP A 153 -75.37 -14.78 42.98
N SER A 154 -74.11 -14.52 43.35
CA SER A 154 -73.70 -14.08 44.70
C SER A 154 -73.29 -12.60 44.77
N ILE A 155 -73.55 -11.84 43.70
CA ILE A 155 -73.20 -10.42 43.57
C ILE A 155 -74.38 -9.63 43.02
N SER A 156 -74.71 -8.51 43.66
CA SER A 156 -75.78 -7.63 43.21
C SER A 156 -75.47 -7.06 41.83
N LEU A 157 -76.51 -6.67 41.06
CA LEU A 157 -76.34 -6.05 39.75
C LEU A 157 -75.45 -4.80 39.80
N ARG A 158 -75.61 -3.97 40.82
CA ARG A 158 -74.80 -2.76 41.03
C ARG A 158 -73.34 -3.12 41.33
N ASP A 159 -73.11 -4.09 42.21
CA ASP A 159 -71.77 -4.54 42.56
C ASP A 159 -71.06 -5.21 41.39
N ARG A 160 -71.82 -5.90 40.52
CA ARG A 160 -71.31 -6.50 39.27
C ARG A 160 -70.71 -5.43 38.36
N VAL A 161 -71.44 -4.34 38.12
CA VAL A 161 -70.97 -3.23 37.26
C VAL A 161 -69.80 -2.49 37.91
N THR A 162 -69.87 -2.20 39.21
CA THR A 162 -68.80 -1.48 39.91
C THR A 162 -67.52 -2.30 40.05
N THR A 163 -67.61 -3.62 40.22
CA THR A 163 -66.44 -4.52 40.26
C THR A 163 -65.81 -4.70 38.87
N TYR A 164 -66.61 -4.55 37.81
CA TYR A 164 -66.13 -4.68 36.44
C TYR A 164 -65.33 -3.45 35.97
N ALA A 165 -65.66 -2.24 36.41
CA ALA A 165 -64.98 -1.02 35.98
C ALA A 165 -63.45 -1.02 36.24
N PRO A 166 -62.94 -1.40 37.43
CA PRO A 166 -61.49 -1.53 37.66
C PRO A 166 -60.81 -2.56 36.75
N ILE A 167 -61.51 -3.62 36.34
CA ILE A 167 -61.00 -4.64 35.41
C ILE A 167 -60.79 -4.02 34.03
N LEU A 168 -61.73 -3.18 33.57
CA LEU A 168 -61.58 -2.43 32.31
C LEU A 168 -60.37 -1.50 32.35
N LEU A 169 -60.22 -0.70 33.41
CA LEU A 169 -59.07 0.18 33.57
C LEU A 169 -57.75 -0.59 33.59
N THR A 170 -57.71 -1.73 34.30
CA THR A 170 -56.53 -2.60 34.31
C THR A 170 -56.23 -3.14 32.90
N ALA A 171 -57.24 -3.51 32.13
CA ALA A 171 -57.04 -3.96 30.75
C ALA A 171 -56.47 -2.83 29.87
N GLU A 172 -56.98 -1.61 30.02
CA GLU A 172 -56.48 -0.44 29.30
C GLU A 172 -55.01 -0.15 29.65
N ASP A 173 -54.67 -0.15 30.93
CA ASP A 173 -53.31 0.09 31.42
C ASP A 173 -52.34 -0.99 30.91
N VAL A 174 -52.74 -2.25 30.92
CA VAL A 174 -51.92 -3.36 30.42
C VAL A 174 -51.68 -3.24 28.90
N ILE A 175 -52.72 -2.88 28.13
CA ILE A 175 -52.59 -2.66 26.67
C ILE A 175 -51.61 -1.53 26.41
N ASN A 176 -51.73 -0.40 27.11
CA ASN A 176 -50.83 0.74 26.97
C ASN A 176 -49.39 0.41 27.40
N ALA A 177 -49.23 -0.30 28.52
CA ALA A 177 -47.93 -0.73 29.02
C ALA A 177 -47.22 -1.73 28.08
N SER A 178 -47.99 -2.51 27.31
CA SER A 178 -47.46 -3.48 26.34
C SER A 178 -46.77 -2.82 25.14
N VAL A 179 -47.04 -1.53 24.87
CA VAL A 179 -46.56 -0.80 23.68
C VAL A 179 -45.62 0.37 24.03
N ARG A 180 -45.03 0.37 25.23
CA ARG A 180 -44.17 1.46 25.73
C ARG A 180 -42.87 1.59 24.91
N ILE A 181 -42.92 2.35 23.82
CA ILE A 181 -41.88 2.50 22.78
C ILE A 181 -41.84 3.97 22.32
N ASP A 182 -40.70 4.39 21.78
CA ASP A 182 -40.43 5.76 21.29
C ASP A 182 -41.28 6.17 20.07
N SER A 183 -42.13 5.28 19.52
CA SER A 183 -42.96 5.58 18.35
C SER A 183 -44.29 6.19 18.76
N GLU A 184 -44.45 7.48 18.47
CA GLU A 184 -45.67 8.24 18.74
C GLU A 184 -46.89 7.65 18.04
N GLN A 185 -46.72 7.17 16.80
CA GLN A 185 -47.80 6.57 16.02
C GLN A 185 -48.34 5.29 16.66
N ILE A 186 -47.44 4.40 17.10
CA ILE A 186 -47.82 3.11 17.68
C ILE A 186 -48.43 3.32 19.07
N ARG A 187 -47.95 4.31 19.82
CA ARG A 187 -48.56 4.76 21.08
C ARG A 187 -49.99 5.27 20.86
N ALA A 188 -50.22 6.11 19.85
CA ALA A 188 -51.56 6.61 19.54
C ALA A 188 -52.52 5.48 19.13
N GLN A 189 -52.04 4.50 18.35
CA GLN A 189 -52.83 3.30 18.01
C GLN A 189 -53.15 2.43 19.24
N ALA A 190 -52.19 2.23 20.14
CA ALA A 190 -52.39 1.48 21.38
C ALA A 190 -53.39 2.17 22.32
N GLN A 191 -53.31 3.50 22.45
CA GLN A 191 -54.29 4.30 23.20
C GLN A 191 -55.68 4.21 22.56
N GLY A 192 -55.76 4.27 21.23
CA GLY A 192 -56.99 4.05 20.50
C GLY A 192 -57.61 2.69 20.77
N LEU A 193 -56.78 1.65 20.76
CA LEU A 193 -57.18 0.28 21.08
C LEU A 193 -57.62 0.14 22.54
N SER A 194 -56.88 0.68 23.50
CA SER A 194 -57.23 0.60 24.92
C SER A 194 -58.59 1.27 25.16
N ARG A 195 -58.79 2.48 24.63
CA ARG A 195 -60.07 3.21 24.71
C ARG A 195 -61.22 2.42 24.08
N ALA A 196 -60.98 1.74 22.95
CA ALA A 196 -61.99 0.91 22.31
C ALA A 196 -62.35 -0.32 23.17
N VAL A 197 -61.36 -0.99 23.79
CA VAL A 197 -61.61 -2.10 24.73
C VAL A 197 -62.43 -1.62 25.93
N GLY A 198 -62.07 -0.47 26.51
CA GLY A 198 -62.83 0.18 27.58
C GLY A 198 -64.27 0.48 27.17
N ALA A 199 -64.46 1.09 26.00
CA ALA A 199 -65.79 1.41 25.46
C ALA A 199 -66.65 0.16 25.25
N ARG A 200 -66.09 -0.94 24.73
CA ARG A 200 -66.81 -2.22 24.61
C ARG A 200 -67.27 -2.75 25.98
N GLY A 201 -66.40 -2.63 26.98
CA GLY A 201 -66.75 -2.98 28.35
C GLY A 201 -67.86 -2.10 28.93
N GLN A 202 -67.80 -0.79 28.71
CA GLN A 202 -68.88 0.13 29.13
C GLN A 202 -70.21 -0.20 28.46
N MET A 203 -70.21 -0.51 27.16
CA MET A 203 -71.39 -0.98 26.43
C MET A 203 -71.95 -2.28 27.02
N THR A 204 -71.06 -3.20 27.40
CA THR A 204 -71.43 -4.45 28.08
C THR A 204 -72.09 -4.18 29.43
N ALA A 205 -71.52 -3.30 30.25
CA ALA A 205 -72.08 -2.92 31.54
C ALA A 205 -73.46 -2.26 31.41
N GLN A 206 -73.65 -1.38 30.43
CA GLN A 206 -74.96 -0.79 30.14
C GLN A 206 -75.97 -1.84 29.69
N LYS A 207 -75.56 -2.76 28.82
CA LYS A 207 -76.44 -3.85 28.36
C LYS A 207 -76.87 -4.76 29.52
N ILE A 208 -75.97 -5.04 30.47
CA ILE A 208 -76.29 -5.77 31.71
C ILE A 208 -77.34 -4.99 32.52
N LEU A 209 -77.15 -3.68 32.72
CA LEU A 209 -78.12 -2.84 33.45
C LEU A 209 -79.48 -2.75 32.75
N ILE A 210 -79.51 -2.70 31.42
CA ILE A 210 -80.76 -2.66 30.65
C ILE A 210 -81.50 -4.00 30.74
N THR A 211 -80.79 -5.12 30.59
CA THR A 211 -81.41 -6.46 30.54
C THR A 211 -81.78 -7.01 31.92
N ARG A 212 -81.09 -6.59 32.98
CA ARG A 212 -81.34 -7.03 34.36
C ARG A 212 -81.82 -5.93 35.29
N GLY A 213 -82.09 -4.75 34.76
CA GLY A 213 -82.45 -3.57 35.53
C GLY A 213 -83.71 -3.73 36.39
N ALA A 214 -84.57 -4.72 36.10
CA ALA A 214 -85.73 -5.06 36.95
C ALA A 214 -85.35 -5.50 38.37
N GLU A 215 -84.09 -5.89 38.62
CA GLU A 215 -83.60 -6.26 39.95
C GLU A 215 -83.37 -5.06 40.89
N ILE A 216 -83.30 -3.84 40.34
CA ILE A 216 -82.99 -2.64 41.12
C ILE A 216 -84.09 -1.57 40.91
N PRO A 217 -84.33 -0.69 41.89
CA PRO A 217 -85.32 0.38 41.74
C PRO A 217 -85.02 1.28 40.53
N GLU A 218 -86.05 1.69 39.79
CA GLU A 218 -85.90 2.49 38.56
C GLU A 218 -85.04 3.76 38.75
N PRO A 219 -85.18 4.55 39.84
CA PRO A 219 -84.36 5.73 40.04
C PRO A 219 -82.86 5.39 40.20
N GLU A 220 -82.56 4.25 40.84
CA GLU A 220 -81.20 3.76 41.02
C GLU A 220 -80.62 3.21 39.71
N LEU A 221 -81.42 2.50 38.92
CA LEU A 221 -81.07 2.05 37.57
C LEU A 221 -80.73 3.24 36.68
N ARG A 222 -81.61 4.24 36.63
CA ARG A 222 -81.41 5.44 35.82
C ARG A 222 -80.18 6.21 36.23
N THR A 223 -79.97 6.40 37.53
CA THR A 223 -78.76 7.04 38.06
C THR A 223 -77.49 6.29 37.65
N SER A 224 -77.51 4.95 37.75
CA SER A 224 -76.38 4.10 37.36
C SER A 224 -76.10 4.18 35.85
N MET A 225 -77.15 4.15 35.03
CA MET A 225 -77.07 4.30 33.58
C MET A 225 -76.54 5.68 33.17
N ILE A 226 -77.06 6.76 33.74
CA ILE A 226 -76.59 8.14 33.47
C ILE A 226 -75.12 8.30 33.89
N THR A 227 -74.73 7.76 35.04
CA THR A 227 -73.34 7.82 35.52
C THR A 227 -72.40 7.12 34.54
N LEU A 228 -72.78 5.92 34.07
CA LEU A 228 -71.98 5.15 33.13
C LEU A 228 -71.92 5.83 31.75
N ALA A 229 -73.07 6.27 31.23
CA ALA A 229 -73.17 7.00 29.97
C ALA A 229 -72.42 8.34 30.00
N GLY A 230 -72.35 9.00 31.16
CA GLY A 230 -71.61 10.25 31.36
C GLY A 230 -70.10 10.13 31.12
N THR A 231 -69.55 8.91 31.10
CA THR A 231 -68.14 8.67 30.78
C THR A 231 -67.88 8.45 29.29
N GLU A 232 -68.92 8.15 28.50
CA GLU A 232 -68.83 7.89 27.06
C GLU A 232 -68.29 9.04 26.21
N PRO A 233 -68.59 10.33 26.46
CA PRO A 233 -68.10 11.41 25.61
C PRO A 233 -66.57 11.40 25.48
N SER A 234 -65.87 11.10 26.57
CA SER A 234 -64.40 11.04 26.60
C SER A 234 -63.85 9.85 25.80
N THR A 235 -64.49 8.68 25.90
CA THR A 235 -64.06 7.47 25.19
C THR A 235 -64.36 7.57 23.70
N LEU A 236 -65.54 8.06 23.33
CA LEU A 236 -65.95 8.27 21.93
C LEU A 236 -65.14 9.38 21.24
N PHE A 237 -64.79 10.46 21.95
CA PHE A 237 -63.89 11.48 21.41
C PHE A 237 -62.53 10.87 21.06
N GLY A 238 -61.97 10.09 21.99
CA GLY A 238 -60.69 9.44 21.77
C GLY A 238 -60.69 8.38 20.67
N MET A 239 -61.82 7.70 20.45
CA MET A 239 -61.98 6.79 19.31
C MET A 239 -62.17 7.53 17.97
N SER A 240 -62.77 8.72 18.00
CA SER A 240 -62.95 9.56 16.81
C SER A 240 -61.61 10.04 16.23
N GLU A 241 -60.60 10.26 17.07
CA GLU A 241 -59.23 10.55 16.63
C GLU A 241 -58.63 9.38 15.82
N VAL A 242 -58.90 8.15 16.24
CA VAL A 242 -58.39 6.91 15.61
C VAL A 242 -59.10 6.61 14.30
N LEU A 243 -60.42 6.82 14.27
CA LEU A 243 -61.24 6.66 13.07
C LEU A 243 -61.04 7.78 12.03
N GLY A 244 -60.40 8.88 12.42
CA GLY A 244 -60.37 10.13 11.67
C GLY A 244 -61.56 11.02 12.02
N VAL A 245 -61.25 12.26 12.42
CA VAL A 245 -62.24 13.27 12.79
C VAL A 245 -63.18 13.52 11.62
N GLY A 246 -64.49 13.40 11.86
CA GLY A 246 -65.53 13.59 10.84
C GLY A 246 -65.81 12.37 9.95
N SER A 247 -65.17 11.22 10.21
CA SER A 247 -65.50 9.98 9.49
C SER A 247 -66.97 9.56 9.71
N PRO A 248 -67.60 8.84 8.75
CA PRO A 248 -68.98 8.38 8.91
C PRO A 248 -69.21 7.54 10.18
N LYS A 249 -68.22 6.73 10.57
CA LYS A 249 -68.26 5.95 11.81
C LYS A 249 -68.22 6.84 13.06
N ALA A 250 -67.36 7.87 13.08
CA ALA A 250 -67.30 8.82 14.20
C ALA A 250 -68.62 9.61 14.34
N GLN A 251 -69.22 10.06 13.23
CA GLN A 251 -70.54 10.70 13.24
C GLN A 251 -71.63 9.76 13.76
N THR A 252 -71.59 8.48 13.34
CA THR A 252 -72.54 7.47 13.83
C THR A 252 -72.41 7.26 15.33
N LEU A 253 -71.17 7.16 15.86
CA LEU A 253 -70.94 7.05 17.31
C LEU A 253 -71.53 8.24 18.08
N GLN A 254 -71.32 9.46 17.60
CA GLN A 254 -71.88 10.67 18.20
C GLN A 254 -73.42 10.68 18.16
N GLN A 255 -74.01 10.29 17.02
CA GLN A 255 -75.46 10.18 16.90
C GLN A 255 -76.04 9.15 17.87
N GLN A 256 -75.41 7.98 18.00
CA GLN A 256 -75.86 6.93 18.92
C GLN A 256 -75.77 7.37 20.39
N LEU A 257 -74.73 8.11 20.78
CA LEU A 257 -74.67 8.71 22.11
C LEU A 257 -75.84 9.67 22.37
N VAL A 258 -76.15 10.55 21.41
CA VAL A 258 -77.27 11.49 21.53
C VAL A 258 -78.60 10.74 21.67
N THR A 259 -78.82 9.68 20.89
CA THR A 259 -79.99 8.81 21.01
C THR A 259 -80.11 8.21 22.40
N ARG A 260 -79.03 7.61 22.95
CA ARG A 260 -79.05 7.06 24.31
C ARG A 260 -79.34 8.12 25.37
N MET A 261 -78.68 9.27 25.29
CA MET A 261 -78.86 10.35 26.26
C MET A 261 -80.27 10.94 26.23
N ALA A 262 -80.93 10.99 25.07
CA ALA A 262 -82.32 11.42 24.97
C ALA A 262 -83.26 10.46 25.74
N VAL A 263 -83.08 9.15 25.55
CA VAL A 263 -83.86 8.13 26.28
C VAL A 263 -83.59 8.16 27.78
N LEU A 264 -82.32 8.31 28.19
CA LEU A 264 -81.94 8.38 29.60
C LEU A 264 -82.46 9.64 30.31
N SER A 265 -82.59 10.75 29.58
CA SER A 265 -83.08 12.02 30.12
C SER A 265 -84.60 12.08 30.22
N ASP A 266 -85.33 11.22 29.52
CA ASP A 266 -86.79 11.13 29.61
C ASP A 266 -87.23 10.26 30.79
N PRO A 267 -87.80 10.84 31.87
CA PRO A 267 -88.27 10.09 33.03
C PRO A 267 -89.47 9.18 32.73
N ALA A 268 -90.21 9.41 31.64
CA ALA A 268 -91.32 8.56 31.24
C ALA A 268 -90.85 7.30 30.50
N SER A 269 -89.60 7.27 30.01
CA SER A 269 -89.07 6.15 29.25
C SER A 269 -88.63 5.01 30.16
N MET A 270 -89.18 3.81 29.94
CA MET A 270 -88.75 2.60 30.66
C MET A 270 -87.37 2.16 30.14
N LEU A 271 -86.41 2.00 31.06
CA LEU A 271 -85.03 1.65 30.71
C LEU A 271 -84.82 0.14 30.55
N VAL A 272 -85.52 -0.67 31.33
CA VAL A 272 -85.40 -2.13 31.31
C VAL A 272 -85.87 -2.65 29.95
N ASP A 273 -85.03 -3.46 29.30
CA ASP A 273 -85.25 -4.04 27.97
C ASP A 273 -85.64 -3.03 26.88
N ASN A 274 -85.23 -1.77 27.03
CA ASN A 274 -85.56 -0.73 26.06
C ASN A 274 -84.91 -1.03 24.68
N PRO A 275 -85.71 -1.21 23.61
CA PRO A 275 -85.20 -1.64 22.31
C PRO A 275 -84.33 -0.59 21.62
N GLU A 276 -84.57 0.70 21.89
CA GLU A 276 -83.80 1.80 21.33
C GLU A 276 -82.40 1.87 21.97
N LEU A 277 -82.31 1.72 23.30
CA LEU A 277 -81.03 1.64 24.00
C LEU A 277 -80.22 0.41 23.55
N LEU A 278 -80.86 -0.77 23.49
CA LEU A 278 -80.19 -2.00 23.06
C LEU A 278 -79.65 -1.89 21.63
N ARG A 279 -80.46 -1.37 20.68
CA ARG A 279 -80.02 -1.14 19.30
C ARG A 279 -78.86 -0.15 19.23
N SER A 280 -78.92 0.93 20.00
CA SER A 280 -77.87 1.94 20.02
C SER A 280 -76.54 1.38 20.54
N ILE A 281 -76.60 0.61 21.62
CA ILE A 281 -75.45 -0.10 22.20
C ILE A 281 -74.88 -1.11 21.22
N GLU A 282 -75.73 -1.84 20.49
CA GLU A 282 -75.31 -2.83 19.49
C GLU A 282 -74.58 -2.18 18.31
N ILE A 283 -75.11 -1.09 17.74
CA ILE A 283 -74.45 -0.32 16.68
C ILE A 283 -73.10 0.19 17.15
N THR A 284 -73.05 0.75 18.37
CA THR A 284 -71.81 1.28 18.96
C THR A 284 -70.79 0.16 19.16
N SER A 285 -71.20 -0.97 19.72
CA SER A 285 -70.35 -2.13 19.97
C SER A 285 -69.78 -2.72 18.67
N GLY A 286 -70.57 -2.76 17.59
CA GLY A 286 -70.10 -3.22 16.28
C GLY A 286 -69.02 -2.32 15.68
N ILE A 287 -69.14 -0.99 15.83
CA ILE A 287 -68.09 -0.04 15.41
C ILE A 287 -66.84 -0.22 16.28
N VAL A 288 -67.01 -0.32 17.59
CA VAL A 288 -65.93 -0.52 18.56
C VAL A 288 -65.17 -1.82 18.26
N GLU A 289 -65.86 -2.91 17.97
CA GLU A 289 -65.24 -4.21 17.67
C GLU A 289 -64.40 -4.17 16.39
N GLN A 290 -64.86 -3.45 15.37
CA GLN A 290 -64.06 -3.20 14.17
C GLN A 290 -62.79 -2.39 14.50
N ILE A 291 -62.89 -1.34 15.33
CA ILE A 291 -61.73 -0.57 15.76
C ILE A 291 -60.74 -1.46 16.52
N ILE A 292 -61.22 -2.30 17.44
CA ILE A 292 -60.38 -3.23 18.20
C ILE A 292 -59.64 -4.16 17.23
N LYS A 293 -60.33 -4.74 16.25
CA LYS A 293 -59.74 -5.63 15.25
C LYS A 293 -58.69 -4.94 14.40
N ASP A 294 -59.01 -3.76 13.87
CA ASP A 294 -58.14 -3.00 12.98
C ASP A 294 -56.91 -2.47 13.75
N ALA A 295 -57.11 -1.90 14.94
CA ALA A 295 -56.05 -1.38 15.78
C ALA A 295 -55.15 -2.49 16.34
N THR A 296 -55.70 -3.63 16.77
CA THR A 296 -54.90 -4.79 17.20
C THR A 296 -53.99 -5.27 16.06
N THR A 297 -54.55 -5.38 14.85
CA THR A 297 -53.78 -5.81 13.66
C THR A 297 -52.71 -4.77 13.31
N SER A 298 -53.05 -3.48 13.34
CA SER A 298 -52.14 -2.39 13.01
C SER A 298 -50.99 -2.27 14.01
N VAL A 299 -51.28 -2.37 15.31
CA VAL A 299 -50.25 -2.35 16.37
C VAL A 299 -49.32 -3.55 16.20
N THR A 300 -49.86 -4.77 16.06
CA THR A 300 -49.06 -5.99 15.90
C THR A 300 -48.14 -5.89 14.67
N LYS A 301 -48.70 -5.51 13.51
CA LYS A 301 -47.94 -5.36 12.27
C LYS A 301 -46.87 -4.26 12.35
N SER A 302 -47.19 -3.12 12.96
CA SER A 302 -46.24 -2.01 13.12
C SER A 302 -45.10 -2.40 14.06
N MET A 303 -45.39 -3.20 15.09
CA MET A 303 -44.39 -3.74 16.01
C MET A 303 -43.47 -4.76 15.37
N GLU A 304 -44.02 -5.69 14.60
CA GLU A 304 -43.24 -6.64 13.81
C GLU A 304 -42.35 -5.92 12.79
N GLY A 305 -42.90 -4.93 12.09
CA GLY A 305 -42.19 -4.11 11.11
C GLY A 305 -41.03 -3.31 11.70
N GLU A 306 -41.27 -2.61 12.81
CA GLU A 306 -40.25 -1.83 13.52
C GLU A 306 -39.15 -2.75 14.07
N ALA A 307 -39.51 -3.90 14.64
CA ALA A 307 -38.57 -4.91 15.10
C ALA A 307 -37.72 -5.48 13.96
N ALA A 308 -38.33 -5.76 12.80
CA ALA A 308 -37.63 -6.26 11.61
C ALA A 308 -36.69 -5.21 11.01
N ALA A 309 -37.15 -3.96 10.87
CA ALA A 309 -36.34 -2.86 10.35
C ALA A 309 -35.10 -2.60 11.22
N ARG A 310 -35.27 -2.60 12.54
CA ARG A 310 -34.15 -2.43 13.47
C ARG A 310 -33.23 -3.63 13.56
N ARG A 311 -33.73 -4.87 13.42
CA ARG A 311 -32.87 -6.06 13.23
C ARG A 311 -32.00 -5.89 11.99
N GLY A 312 -32.59 -5.46 10.87
CA GLY A 312 -31.85 -5.19 9.63
C GLY A 312 -30.77 -4.11 9.80
N ALA A 313 -31.09 -3.02 10.49
CA ALA A 313 -30.14 -1.96 10.81
C ALA A 313 -29.02 -2.45 11.73
N ALA A 314 -29.34 -3.22 12.78
CA ALA A 314 -28.35 -3.76 13.71
C ALA A 314 -27.39 -4.76 13.04
N ILE A 315 -27.91 -5.65 12.18
CA ILE A 315 -27.08 -6.58 11.40
C ILE A 315 -26.17 -5.81 10.45
N ARG A 316 -26.71 -4.82 9.73
CA ARG A 316 -25.95 -3.97 8.82
C ARG A 316 -24.83 -3.24 9.55
N ASP A 317 -25.11 -2.65 10.70
CA ASP A 317 -24.13 -1.96 11.52
C ASP A 317 -23.06 -2.91 12.08
N THR A 318 -23.45 -4.12 12.50
CA THR A 318 -22.54 -5.14 13.01
C THR A 318 -21.59 -5.67 11.94
N VAL A 319 -21.95 -5.63 10.66
CA VAL A 319 -21.07 -6.10 9.56
C VAL A 319 -20.31 -4.95 8.90
N ILE A 320 -20.99 -3.87 8.53
CA ILE A 320 -20.39 -2.78 7.75
C ILE A 320 -19.36 -2.02 8.56
N VAL A 321 -19.62 -1.74 9.84
CA VAL A 321 -18.72 -0.95 10.67
C VAL A 321 -17.37 -1.66 10.88
N PRO A 322 -17.30 -2.93 11.34
CA PRO A 322 -16.02 -3.61 11.46
C PRO A 322 -15.36 -3.87 10.11
N ALA A 323 -16.12 -4.14 9.04
CA ALA A 323 -15.53 -4.26 7.70
C ALA A 323 -14.84 -2.97 7.25
N ALA A 324 -15.49 -1.81 7.45
CA ALA A 324 -14.90 -0.51 7.16
C ALA A 324 -13.64 -0.24 8.01
N VAL A 325 -13.66 -0.63 9.29
CA VAL A 325 -12.49 -0.55 10.17
C VAL A 325 -11.33 -1.41 9.68
N VAL A 326 -11.58 -2.66 9.28
CA VAL A 326 -10.55 -3.58 8.76
C VAL A 326 -9.96 -3.05 7.45
N ILE A 327 -10.79 -2.51 6.55
CA ILE A 327 -10.34 -1.90 5.31
C ILE A 327 -9.44 -0.69 5.60
N ALA A 328 -9.88 0.21 6.49
CA ALA A 328 -9.10 1.37 6.89
C ALA A 328 -7.74 0.96 7.50
N LEU A 329 -7.73 -0.06 8.37
CA LEU A 329 -6.51 -0.59 8.95
C LEU A 329 -5.56 -1.17 7.88
N GLY A 330 -6.11 -1.88 6.90
CA GLY A 330 -5.35 -2.42 5.76
C GLY A 330 -4.68 -1.32 4.94
N ILE A 331 -5.39 -0.23 4.65
CA ILE A 331 -4.85 0.93 3.93
C ILE A 331 -3.72 1.59 4.72
N VAL A 332 -3.92 1.84 6.02
CA VAL A 332 -2.89 2.46 6.86
C VAL A 332 -1.64 1.58 6.95
N LEU A 333 -1.79 0.25 7.10
CA LEU A 333 -0.66 -0.69 7.11
C LEU A 333 0.08 -0.72 5.75
N LEU A 334 -0.65 -0.62 4.65
CA LEU A 334 -0.07 -0.57 3.31
C LEU A 334 0.77 0.69 3.12
N VAL A 335 0.23 1.86 3.48
CA VAL A 335 0.93 3.16 3.43
C VAL A 335 2.13 3.19 4.39
N ALA A 336 1.98 2.67 5.61
CA ALA A 336 3.07 2.53 6.56
C ALA A 336 4.21 1.68 5.97
N ARG A 337 3.88 0.55 5.35
CA ARG A 337 4.86 -0.37 4.77
C ARG A 337 5.54 0.21 3.53
N SER A 338 4.82 0.98 2.71
CA SER A 338 5.39 1.64 1.53
C SER A 338 6.40 2.73 1.91
N LEU A 339 6.17 3.46 3.01
CA LEU A 339 7.10 4.50 3.48
C LEU A 339 8.31 3.95 4.27
N ILE A 340 8.13 2.92 5.10
CA ILE A 340 9.21 2.42 5.97
C ILE A 340 10.30 1.68 5.20
N ARG A 341 9.91 0.86 4.22
CA ARG A 341 10.85 -0.02 3.51
C ARG A 341 11.96 0.76 2.80
N PRO A 342 11.66 1.76 1.95
CA PRO A 342 12.69 2.56 1.26
C PRO A 342 13.62 3.29 2.23
N LEU A 343 13.09 3.87 3.31
CA LEU A 343 13.88 4.56 4.34
C LEU A 343 14.89 3.64 5.04
N ARG A 344 14.52 2.38 5.31
CA ARG A 344 15.45 1.42 5.92
C ARG A 344 16.56 1.02 4.96
N VAL A 345 16.20 0.71 3.72
CA VAL A 345 17.18 0.34 2.68
C VAL A 345 18.18 1.48 2.47
N LEU A 346 17.69 2.71 2.34
CA LEU A 346 18.55 3.88 2.19
C LEU A 346 19.47 4.09 3.41
N ARG A 347 18.92 4.00 4.63
CA ARG A 347 19.71 4.18 5.87
C ARG A 347 20.79 3.11 6.01
N ASP A 348 20.40 1.85 5.88
CA ASP A 348 21.29 0.72 6.13
C ASP A 348 22.35 0.63 5.00
N GLY A 349 21.98 0.95 3.75
CA GLY A 349 22.92 1.06 2.64
C GLY A 349 23.90 2.23 2.79
N ALA A 350 23.43 3.42 3.16
CA ALA A 350 24.31 4.57 3.39
C ALA A 350 25.31 4.35 4.56
N LEU A 351 24.87 3.67 5.62
CA LEU A 351 25.75 3.28 6.74
C LEU A 351 26.78 2.22 6.34
N LYS A 352 26.40 1.28 5.47
CA LYS A 352 27.31 0.25 4.94
C LYS A 352 28.42 0.88 4.11
N VAL A 353 28.06 1.84 3.24
CA VAL A 353 29.00 2.60 2.41
C VAL A 353 30.01 3.36 3.27
N THR A 354 29.54 4.05 4.31
CA THR A 354 30.42 4.88 5.15
C THR A 354 31.38 4.08 6.03
N HIS A 355 31.03 2.85 6.43
CA HIS A 355 31.85 2.08 7.37
C HIS A 355 32.63 0.91 6.76
N THR A 356 32.22 0.38 5.62
CA THR A 356 32.79 -0.88 5.10
C THR A 356 33.23 -0.74 3.65
N ASP A 357 32.36 -0.22 2.80
CA ASP A 357 32.62 -0.25 1.35
C ASP A 357 33.64 0.83 0.95
N LEU A 358 33.59 2.03 1.57
CA LEU A 358 34.54 3.12 1.28
C LEU A 358 36.00 2.75 1.61
N GLU A 359 36.24 2.05 2.72
CA GLU A 359 37.61 1.63 3.08
C GLU A 359 38.17 0.59 2.09
N ASN A 360 37.33 -0.38 1.70
CA ASN A 360 37.70 -1.42 0.74
C ASN A 360 37.91 -0.87 -0.68
N GLU A 361 37.07 0.07 -1.12
CA GLU A 361 37.16 0.68 -2.45
C GLU A 361 38.36 1.63 -2.56
N ILE A 362 38.67 2.42 -1.51
CA ILE A 362 39.90 3.22 -1.47
C ILE A 362 41.16 2.33 -1.51
N ALA A 363 41.12 1.15 -0.86
CA ALA A 363 42.21 0.19 -0.92
C ALA A 363 42.41 -0.39 -2.33
N GLN A 364 41.32 -0.67 -3.06
CA GLN A 364 41.36 -1.13 -4.46
C GLN A 364 41.86 -0.05 -5.44
N VAL A 365 41.43 1.20 -5.24
CA VAL A 365 41.94 2.35 -6.02
C VAL A 365 43.46 2.49 -5.84
N ARG A 366 43.96 2.26 -4.62
CA ARG A 366 45.40 2.31 -4.32
C ARG A 366 46.20 1.15 -4.94
N SER A 367 45.59 -0.01 -5.16
CA SER A 367 46.21 -1.15 -5.85
C SER A 367 46.17 -1.05 -7.38
N GLY A 368 45.56 0.01 -7.94
CA GLY A 368 45.43 0.22 -9.38
C GLY A 368 44.28 -0.55 -10.03
N THR A 369 43.34 -1.07 -9.24
CA THR A 369 42.12 -1.73 -9.72
C THR A 369 40.97 -0.72 -9.69
N GLU A 370 40.18 -0.65 -10.75
CA GLU A 370 39.08 0.31 -10.85
C GLU A 370 37.89 -0.19 -10.00
N PRO A 371 37.43 0.55 -8.98
CA PRO A 371 36.34 0.11 -8.13
C PRO A 371 35.00 0.22 -8.88
N ILE A 372 34.15 -0.81 -8.77
CA ILE A 372 32.78 -0.79 -9.28
C ILE A 372 31.87 -0.64 -8.05
N PRO A 373 31.28 0.55 -7.82
CA PRO A 373 30.46 0.76 -6.63
C PRO A 373 29.12 -0.01 -6.71
N GLU A 374 28.72 -0.59 -5.58
CA GLU A 374 27.43 -1.28 -5.42
C GLU A 374 26.31 -0.24 -5.19
N LEU A 375 25.43 -0.06 -6.17
CA LEU A 375 24.36 0.95 -6.15
C LEU A 375 23.25 0.62 -5.12
N LEU A 376 22.68 1.64 -4.51
CA LEU A 376 21.57 1.49 -3.56
C LEU A 376 20.29 1.04 -4.29
N ALA A 377 19.86 -0.21 -4.08
CA ALA A 377 18.66 -0.77 -4.68
C ALA A 377 17.37 -0.25 -4.00
N VAL A 378 17.01 1.01 -4.25
CA VAL A 378 15.75 1.63 -3.80
C VAL A 378 14.76 1.67 -4.97
N PRO A 379 13.70 0.84 -4.98
CA PRO A 379 12.82 0.68 -6.15
C PRO A 379 11.75 1.78 -6.28
N THR A 380 11.98 2.98 -5.77
CA THR A 380 11.04 4.11 -5.84
C THR A 380 11.63 5.24 -6.68
N THR A 381 10.79 6.01 -7.38
CA THR A 381 11.22 7.15 -8.21
C THR A 381 10.88 8.51 -7.59
N GLU A 382 10.22 8.49 -6.43
CA GLU A 382 9.87 9.67 -5.64
C GLU A 382 11.09 10.23 -4.89
N GLU A 383 10.87 11.21 -4.00
CA GLU A 383 11.92 11.94 -3.27
C GLU A 383 12.99 11.04 -2.63
N ILE A 384 12.62 9.86 -2.11
CA ILE A 384 13.55 8.92 -1.48
C ILE A 384 14.44 8.20 -2.50
N GLY A 385 13.91 7.86 -3.68
CA GLY A 385 14.69 7.29 -4.77
C GLY A 385 15.64 8.31 -5.39
N GLN A 386 15.19 9.57 -5.52
CA GLN A 386 16.04 10.68 -5.95
C GLN A 386 17.20 10.91 -4.97
N LEU A 387 16.93 10.82 -3.67
CA LEU A 387 17.97 10.90 -2.64
C LEU A 387 18.96 9.74 -2.71
N ALA A 388 18.49 8.51 -3.00
CA ALA A 388 19.37 7.36 -3.23
C ALA A 388 20.33 7.61 -4.40
N HIS A 389 19.80 8.09 -5.53
CA HIS A 389 20.62 8.44 -6.70
C HIS A 389 21.61 9.58 -6.43
N ALA A 390 21.23 10.58 -5.63
CA ALA A 390 22.14 11.66 -5.25
C ALA A 390 23.30 11.16 -4.37
N VAL A 391 23.02 10.22 -3.45
CA VAL A 391 24.04 9.57 -2.62
C VAL A 391 24.98 8.71 -3.49
N ASP A 392 24.44 7.91 -4.41
CA ASP A 392 25.24 7.11 -5.35
C ASP A 392 26.12 8.00 -6.26
N ALA A 393 25.59 9.13 -6.72
CA ALA A 393 26.33 10.11 -7.54
C ALA A 393 27.48 10.78 -6.77
N LEU A 394 27.26 11.12 -5.49
CA LEU A 394 28.31 11.67 -4.63
C LEU A 394 29.43 10.65 -4.38
N HIS A 395 29.04 9.40 -4.10
CA HIS A 395 29.98 8.30 -3.83
C HIS A 395 30.85 7.97 -5.04
N THR A 396 30.25 7.86 -6.23
CA THR A 396 30.97 7.67 -7.50
C THR A 396 31.93 8.82 -7.81
N GLN A 397 31.54 10.08 -7.57
CA GLN A 397 32.43 11.23 -7.75
C GLN A 397 33.61 11.22 -6.77
N ALA A 398 33.40 10.84 -5.51
CA ALA A 398 34.46 10.75 -4.51
C ALA A 398 35.52 9.70 -4.91
N LEU A 399 35.09 8.54 -5.41
CA LEU A 399 35.98 7.49 -5.92
C LEU A 399 36.80 7.94 -7.13
N LEU A 400 36.17 8.65 -8.08
CA LEU A 400 36.88 9.22 -9.24
C LEU A 400 37.94 10.25 -8.84
N LEU A 401 37.65 11.09 -7.85
CA LEU A 401 38.59 12.10 -7.34
C LEU A 401 39.80 11.41 -6.67
N ALA A 402 39.55 10.41 -5.83
CA ALA A 402 40.60 9.62 -5.18
C ALA A 402 41.48 8.85 -6.20
N GLY A 403 40.87 8.32 -7.27
CA GLY A 403 41.60 7.68 -8.36
C GLY A 403 42.52 8.63 -9.14
N ASN A 404 42.10 9.88 -9.32
CA ASN A 404 42.92 10.90 -9.99
C ASN A 404 44.12 11.34 -9.13
N GLU A 405 43.97 11.47 -7.82
CA GLU A 405 45.10 11.74 -6.91
C GLU A 405 46.13 10.60 -6.92
N ALA A 406 45.67 9.34 -6.90
CA ALA A 406 46.57 8.17 -6.95
C ALA A 406 47.37 8.10 -8.26
N ARG A 407 46.75 8.45 -9.40
CA ARG A 407 47.42 8.51 -10.71
C ARG A 407 48.44 9.64 -10.80
N LEU A 408 48.19 10.79 -10.18
CA LEU A 408 49.14 11.92 -10.09
C LEU A 408 50.41 11.55 -9.29
N ALA A 409 50.25 10.85 -8.16
CA ALA A 409 51.37 10.39 -7.34
C ALA A 409 52.31 9.43 -8.10
N THR A 410 51.74 8.56 -8.94
CA THR A 410 52.52 7.57 -9.71
C THR A 410 53.32 8.21 -10.86
N ARG A 411 52.78 9.26 -11.52
CA ARG A 411 53.50 10.01 -12.57
C ARG A 411 54.68 10.81 -12.03
N LEU A 412 54.54 11.43 -10.85
CA LEU A 412 55.64 12.14 -10.18
C LEU A 412 56.80 11.20 -9.84
N ARG A 413 56.50 9.97 -9.42
CA ARG A 413 57.51 8.95 -9.12
C ARG A 413 58.30 8.51 -10.36
N ARG A 414 57.67 8.44 -11.55
CA ARG A 414 58.33 8.14 -12.84
C ARG A 414 59.12 9.34 -13.40
N SER A 415 58.62 10.56 -13.26
CA SER A 415 59.31 11.78 -13.76
C SER A 415 60.68 12.01 -13.09
N ASN A 416 60.83 11.65 -11.81
CA ASN A 416 62.12 11.72 -11.10
C ASN A 416 63.18 10.74 -11.62
N ALA A 417 62.80 9.63 -12.26
CA ALA A 417 63.76 8.68 -12.83
C ALA A 417 64.43 9.22 -14.11
N ASN A 418 63.72 10.02 -14.91
CA ASN A 418 64.25 10.62 -16.14
C ASN A 418 65.26 11.75 -15.88
N LEU A 419 65.08 12.50 -14.77
CA LEU A 419 66.04 13.53 -14.36
C LEU A 419 67.39 12.96 -13.91
N LEU A 420 67.43 11.71 -13.42
CA LEU A 420 68.67 11.02 -13.03
C LEU A 420 69.56 10.65 -14.24
N VAL A 421 68.97 10.43 -15.42
CA VAL A 421 69.71 10.14 -16.67
C VAL A 421 70.32 11.42 -17.25
N LEU A 422 69.62 12.55 -17.10
CA LEU A 422 70.13 13.87 -17.49
C LEU A 422 71.28 14.34 -16.58
N ALA A 423 71.27 13.99 -15.29
CA ALA A 423 72.30 14.33 -14.31
C ALA A 423 73.63 13.55 -14.43
N GLY A 424 73.78 12.65 -15.43
CA GLY A 424 75.06 12.01 -15.73
C GLY A 424 75.55 10.98 -14.71
N ALA A 425 74.67 10.46 -13.84
CA ALA A 425 75.03 9.42 -12.89
C ALA A 425 75.46 8.13 -13.63
N ARG A 426 76.72 7.70 -13.42
CA ARG A 426 77.24 6.42 -13.93
C ARG A 426 76.52 5.26 -13.23
N LEU A 427 75.48 4.72 -13.86
CA LEU A 427 74.96 3.40 -13.50
C LEU A 427 76.06 2.35 -13.76
N ALA A 428 76.30 1.51 -12.75
CA ALA A 428 77.43 0.60 -12.62
C ALA A 428 77.69 -0.26 -13.87
N ARG A 429 78.97 -0.58 -14.12
CA ARG A 429 79.40 -1.59 -15.11
C ARG A 429 78.83 -2.94 -14.71
N ASP A 430 77.74 -3.34 -15.33
CA ASP A 430 77.21 -4.70 -15.25
C ASP A 430 77.80 -5.48 -16.45
N PRO A 431 78.76 -6.41 -16.27
CA PRO A 431 79.24 -7.26 -17.35
C PRO A 431 78.16 -8.28 -17.70
N ARG A 432 77.10 -7.81 -18.35
CA ARG A 432 76.02 -8.67 -18.84
C ARG A 432 76.57 -9.62 -19.89
N LYS A 433 76.14 -10.88 -19.84
CA LYS A 433 76.42 -11.86 -20.90
C LYS A 433 75.98 -11.29 -22.25
N PRO A 434 76.65 -11.60 -23.37
CA PRO A 434 76.18 -11.22 -24.70
C PRO A 434 74.71 -11.60 -24.89
N VAL A 435 73.89 -10.67 -25.38
CA VAL A 435 72.44 -10.82 -25.49
C VAL A 435 72.04 -10.98 -26.96
N PRO A 436 71.20 -11.96 -27.34
CA PRO A 436 70.72 -12.08 -28.72
C PRO A 436 70.04 -10.80 -29.20
N LEU A 437 70.28 -10.39 -30.44
CA LEU A 437 69.68 -9.17 -31.01
C LEU A 437 68.15 -9.25 -31.02
N SER A 438 67.58 -10.43 -31.25
CA SER A 438 66.14 -10.67 -31.13
C SER A 438 65.60 -10.38 -29.73
N THR A 439 66.35 -10.76 -28.68
CA THR A 439 66.00 -10.45 -27.28
C THR A 439 66.10 -8.95 -27.00
N VAL A 440 67.11 -8.27 -27.55
CA VAL A 440 67.27 -6.81 -27.43
C VAL A 440 66.10 -6.06 -28.07
N ILE A 441 65.69 -6.46 -29.29
CA ILE A 441 64.55 -5.85 -29.98
C ILE A 441 63.25 -6.12 -29.22
N ASN A 442 63.01 -7.36 -28.76
CA ASN A 442 61.80 -7.69 -28.01
C ASN A 442 61.72 -6.95 -26.65
N ALA A 443 62.86 -6.75 -25.98
CA ALA A 443 62.92 -5.95 -24.77
C ALA A 443 62.56 -4.49 -25.05
N ALA A 444 63.09 -3.90 -26.13
CA ALA A 444 62.73 -2.54 -26.53
C ALA A 444 61.25 -2.39 -26.89
N VAL A 445 60.67 -3.38 -27.60
CA VAL A 445 59.23 -3.44 -27.90
C VAL A 445 58.39 -3.56 -26.63
N SER A 446 58.90 -4.23 -25.59
CA SER A 446 58.19 -4.37 -24.31
C SER A 446 58.23 -3.10 -23.45
N GLU A 447 59.09 -2.13 -23.78
CA GLU A 447 59.22 -0.86 -23.05
C GLU A 447 58.29 0.24 -23.58
N VAL A 448 57.59 0.01 -24.69
CA VAL A 448 56.69 0.99 -25.32
C VAL A 448 55.21 0.72 -25.02
N GLU A 449 54.40 1.78 -24.98
CA GLU A 449 52.99 1.69 -24.53
C GLU A 449 52.12 0.82 -25.45
N ASP A 450 52.28 0.95 -26.77
CA ASP A 450 51.49 0.26 -27.79
C ASP A 450 52.23 -0.93 -28.45
N TYR A 451 52.91 -1.77 -27.65
CA TYR A 451 53.74 -2.89 -28.15
C TYR A 451 53.02 -3.84 -29.15
N ARG A 452 51.68 -3.95 -29.07
CA ARG A 452 50.87 -4.80 -29.96
C ARG A 452 50.85 -4.32 -31.41
N ARG A 453 51.18 -3.06 -31.66
CA ARG A 453 51.24 -2.45 -33.00
C ARG A 453 52.63 -2.58 -33.64
N VAL A 454 53.55 -3.31 -33.00
CA VAL A 454 54.92 -3.48 -33.49
C VAL A 454 55.11 -4.91 -34.00
N GLU A 455 55.47 -5.04 -35.28
CA GLU A 455 55.81 -6.34 -35.89
C GLU A 455 57.32 -6.43 -36.17
N THR A 456 57.93 -7.54 -35.77
CA THR A 456 59.37 -7.79 -35.94
C THR A 456 59.63 -8.80 -37.06
N ALA A 457 60.45 -8.46 -38.05
CA ALA A 457 60.74 -9.34 -39.19
C ALA A 457 62.24 -9.44 -39.54
N GLY A 458 62.69 -10.64 -39.94
CA GLY A 458 64.00 -10.84 -40.61
C GLY A 458 65.25 -10.71 -39.73
N VAL A 459 65.15 -10.77 -38.40
CA VAL A 459 66.30 -10.53 -37.50
C VAL A 459 67.40 -11.61 -37.65
N PRO A 460 68.66 -11.24 -37.98
CA PRO A 460 69.75 -12.21 -38.10
C PRO A 460 70.17 -12.75 -36.72
N ASP A 461 70.63 -14.00 -36.68
CA ASP A 461 71.15 -14.61 -35.46
C ASP A 461 72.54 -14.04 -35.11
N CYS A 462 72.55 -12.98 -34.29
CA CYS A 462 73.74 -12.37 -33.74
C CYS A 462 73.50 -11.89 -32.31
N THR A 463 74.58 -11.64 -31.58
CA THR A 463 74.52 -11.20 -30.19
C THR A 463 75.13 -9.81 -30.03
N VAL A 464 74.54 -8.98 -29.18
CA VAL A 464 75.02 -7.65 -28.79
C VAL A 464 75.83 -7.80 -27.50
N ILE A 465 76.99 -7.15 -27.42
CA ILE A 465 77.80 -7.15 -26.19
C ILE A 465 76.99 -6.59 -25.02
N GLY A 466 77.08 -7.21 -23.84
CA GLY A 466 76.23 -6.83 -22.70
C GLY A 466 76.42 -5.38 -22.24
N ALA A 467 77.62 -4.81 -22.43
CA ALA A 467 77.91 -3.41 -22.13
C ALA A 467 77.14 -2.41 -23.03
N ALA A 468 76.70 -2.84 -24.22
CA ALA A 468 75.91 -2.02 -25.14
C ALA A 468 74.42 -2.39 -25.10
N ALA A 469 74.05 -3.58 -24.63
CA ALA A 469 72.68 -4.10 -24.70
C ALA A 469 71.63 -3.15 -24.08
N GLY A 470 71.85 -2.61 -22.88
CA GLY A 470 70.90 -1.68 -22.24
C GLY A 470 70.75 -0.37 -23.01
N SER A 471 71.85 0.18 -23.53
CA SER A 471 71.82 1.39 -24.35
C SER A 471 71.10 1.16 -25.68
N VAL A 472 71.26 -0.02 -26.29
CA VAL A 472 70.57 -0.39 -27.54
C VAL A 472 69.07 -0.62 -27.29
N ILE A 473 68.68 -1.27 -26.18
CA ILE A 473 67.28 -1.44 -25.79
C ILE A 473 66.61 -0.07 -25.66
N HIS A 474 67.21 0.83 -24.89
CA HIS A 474 66.61 2.15 -24.65
C HIS A 474 66.57 3.00 -25.92
N LEU A 475 67.63 2.96 -26.74
CA LEU A 475 67.67 3.66 -28.03
C LEU A 475 66.56 3.17 -28.96
N LEU A 476 66.36 1.85 -29.06
CA LEU A 476 65.32 1.27 -29.90
C LEU A 476 63.93 1.57 -29.33
N ALA A 477 63.73 1.52 -28.01
CA ALA A 477 62.46 1.84 -27.38
C ALA A 477 62.03 3.29 -27.69
N GLU A 478 62.95 4.24 -27.58
CA GLU A 478 62.70 5.64 -27.93
C GLU A 478 62.35 5.83 -29.43
N LEU A 479 63.01 5.09 -30.34
CA LEU A 479 62.69 5.17 -31.76
C LEU A 479 61.34 4.52 -32.10
N ILE A 480 61.01 3.40 -31.45
CA ILE A 480 59.73 2.69 -31.63
C ILE A 480 58.58 3.51 -31.05
N ASP A 481 58.73 4.11 -29.88
CA ASP A 481 57.71 4.97 -29.27
C ASP A 481 57.45 6.20 -30.13
N ASN A 482 58.50 6.81 -30.71
CA ASN A 482 58.32 7.88 -31.70
C ASN A 482 57.55 7.39 -32.93
N ALA A 483 57.91 6.26 -33.51
CA ALA A 483 57.21 5.68 -34.66
C ALA A 483 55.72 5.42 -34.37
N LEU A 484 55.40 4.90 -33.18
CA LEU A 484 54.03 4.63 -32.73
C LEU A 484 53.21 5.90 -32.52
N ARG A 485 53.82 6.95 -31.95
CA ARG A 485 53.18 8.25 -31.70
C ARG A 485 52.88 9.03 -32.98
N TYR A 486 53.77 8.97 -33.96
CA TYR A 486 53.62 9.69 -35.24
C TYR A 486 52.84 8.90 -36.30
N SER A 487 52.38 7.69 -35.96
CA SER A 487 51.56 6.83 -36.80
C SER A 487 50.10 6.76 -36.34
N PRO A 488 49.12 6.76 -37.26
CA PRO A 488 47.72 6.51 -36.91
C PRO A 488 47.54 5.21 -36.11
N PRO A 489 46.58 5.13 -35.16
CA PRO A 489 46.41 3.96 -34.28
C PRO A 489 46.02 2.67 -35.03
N THR A 490 45.66 2.76 -36.30
CA THR A 490 45.28 1.65 -37.18
C THR A 490 46.44 1.07 -37.98
N THR A 491 47.63 1.70 -37.96
CA THR A 491 48.81 1.24 -38.70
C THR A 491 49.82 0.55 -37.78
N LEU A 492 50.58 -0.37 -38.38
CA LEU A 492 51.64 -1.14 -37.73
C LEU A 492 53.00 -0.46 -37.93
N VAL A 493 53.87 -0.59 -36.93
CA VAL A 493 55.28 -0.21 -37.00
C VAL A 493 56.12 -1.46 -37.22
N TRP A 494 56.95 -1.44 -38.26
CA TRP A 494 57.76 -2.58 -38.66
C TRP A 494 59.18 -2.43 -38.17
N VAL A 495 59.67 -3.39 -37.39
CA VAL A 495 61.07 -3.46 -36.96
C VAL A 495 61.75 -4.62 -37.68
N SER A 496 62.70 -4.32 -38.54
CA SER A 496 63.49 -5.32 -39.25
C SER A 496 64.98 -5.16 -38.99
N ALA A 497 65.74 -6.22 -39.15
CA ALA A 497 67.19 -6.14 -39.08
C ALA A 497 67.82 -6.97 -40.18
N ALA A 498 68.91 -6.51 -40.78
CA ALA A 498 69.63 -7.24 -41.81
C ALA A 498 71.14 -7.10 -41.62
N ARG A 499 71.89 -8.18 -41.89
CA ARG A 499 73.36 -8.15 -41.85
C ARG A 499 73.89 -7.61 -43.18
N GLY A 500 74.76 -6.60 -43.12
CA GLY A 500 75.42 -6.01 -44.28
C GLY A 500 76.64 -6.81 -44.74
N GLY A 501 77.15 -6.52 -45.94
CA GLY A 501 78.34 -7.17 -46.52
C GLY A 501 79.65 -6.90 -45.76
N ASP A 502 79.66 -5.88 -44.90
CA ASP A 502 80.74 -5.50 -43.99
C ASP A 502 80.65 -6.21 -42.61
N GLY A 503 79.67 -7.09 -42.42
CA GLY A 503 79.46 -7.83 -41.19
C GLY A 503 78.71 -7.06 -40.09
N ALA A 504 78.40 -5.78 -40.29
CA ALA A 504 77.56 -4.98 -39.42
C ALA A 504 76.07 -5.36 -39.54
N VAL A 505 75.24 -4.91 -38.61
CA VAL A 505 73.78 -5.12 -38.67
C VAL A 505 73.07 -3.79 -38.75
N LEU A 506 72.18 -3.67 -39.73
CA LEU A 506 71.30 -2.52 -39.92
C LEU A 506 69.91 -2.87 -39.38
N VAL A 507 69.48 -2.21 -38.31
CA VAL A 507 68.11 -2.29 -37.80
C VAL A 507 67.30 -1.14 -38.39
N ARG A 508 66.12 -1.44 -38.94
CA ARG A 508 65.19 -0.45 -39.49
C ARG A 508 63.90 -0.46 -38.69
N VAL A 509 63.47 0.71 -38.23
CA VAL A 509 62.15 0.95 -37.65
C VAL A 509 61.37 1.80 -38.65
N ALA A 510 60.40 1.20 -39.31
CA ALA A 510 59.60 1.83 -40.34
C ALA A 510 58.18 2.08 -39.85
N ASP A 511 57.73 3.32 -39.98
CA ASP A 511 56.39 3.75 -39.62
C ASP A 511 55.53 4.01 -40.86
N SER A 512 54.22 4.20 -40.67
CA SER A 512 53.28 4.62 -41.73
C SER A 512 52.59 5.93 -41.34
N GLY A 513 53.36 6.82 -40.71
CA GLY A 513 52.92 8.09 -40.18
C GLY A 513 52.90 9.21 -41.22
N LEU A 514 52.90 10.46 -40.73
CA LEU A 514 52.85 11.67 -41.56
C LEU A 514 54.14 11.92 -42.38
N GLY A 515 55.24 11.27 -42.01
CA GLY A 515 56.55 11.48 -42.62
C GLY A 515 57.22 12.79 -42.21
N MET A 516 58.52 12.90 -42.47
CA MET A 516 59.28 14.14 -42.28
C MET A 516 59.63 14.76 -43.64
N ASN A 517 59.36 16.06 -43.80
CA ASN A 517 59.87 16.81 -44.95
C ASN A 517 61.41 16.84 -44.93
N ASP A 518 62.03 17.17 -46.07
CA ASP A 518 63.49 17.11 -46.21
C ASP A 518 64.24 18.09 -45.30
N THR A 519 63.63 19.19 -44.90
CA THR A 519 64.23 20.19 -44.01
C THR A 519 64.23 19.69 -42.57
N ASP A 520 63.10 19.21 -42.08
CA ASP A 520 62.93 18.65 -40.74
C ASP A 520 63.76 17.37 -40.57
N ARG A 521 63.81 16.53 -41.60
CA ARG A 521 64.65 15.32 -41.61
C ARG A 521 66.14 15.66 -41.53
N ARG A 522 66.60 16.73 -42.20
CA ARG A 522 67.98 17.22 -42.07
C ARG A 522 68.27 17.74 -40.65
N ILE A 523 67.35 18.50 -40.06
CA ILE A 523 67.49 19.00 -38.68
C ILE A 523 67.54 17.85 -37.67
N ALA A 524 66.64 16.86 -37.81
CA ALA A 524 66.61 15.68 -36.94
C ALA A 524 67.90 14.84 -37.07
N ASN A 525 68.39 14.62 -38.30
CA ASN A 525 69.65 13.93 -38.54
C ASN A 525 70.86 14.70 -37.99
N MET A 526 70.90 16.04 -38.11
CA MET A 526 71.94 16.86 -37.47
C MET A 526 71.94 16.69 -35.95
N ARG A 527 70.77 16.65 -35.30
CA ARG A 527 70.64 16.44 -33.85
C ARG A 527 71.08 15.04 -33.41
N LEU A 528 70.77 14.02 -34.20
CA LEU A 528 71.22 12.64 -33.95
C LEU A 528 72.74 12.50 -34.07
N GLN A 529 73.36 13.20 -35.03
CA GLN A 529 74.81 13.18 -35.24
C GLN A 529 75.60 14.02 -34.24
N ALA A 530 74.98 15.06 -33.65
CA ALA A 530 75.63 15.93 -32.66
C ALA A 530 76.03 15.22 -31.35
N GLY A 531 75.63 13.95 -31.14
CA GLY A 531 76.12 13.10 -30.06
C GLY A 531 75.87 13.63 -28.64
N GLY A 532 74.96 14.59 -28.48
CA GLY A 532 74.71 15.26 -27.21
C GLY A 532 75.67 16.40 -26.85
N ALA A 533 76.49 16.90 -27.79
CA ALA A 533 77.46 17.98 -27.55
C ALA A 533 76.84 19.38 -27.36
N VAL A 534 75.53 19.54 -27.62
CA VAL A 534 74.80 20.80 -27.43
C VAL A 534 73.73 20.58 -26.37
N THR A 535 73.88 21.20 -25.20
CA THR A 535 72.78 21.31 -24.22
C THR A 535 71.72 22.23 -24.81
N PRO A 536 70.47 21.77 -25.04
CA PRO A 536 69.45 22.65 -25.58
C PRO A 536 68.93 23.58 -24.49
N ASP A 537 68.69 24.85 -24.83
CA ASP A 537 67.83 25.73 -24.04
C ASP A 537 66.44 25.09 -23.93
N LEU A 538 65.89 25.05 -22.71
CA LEU A 538 64.58 24.49 -22.38
C LEU A 538 63.46 25.42 -22.88
N THR A 539 63.28 25.50 -24.20
CA THR A 539 62.11 26.12 -24.82
C THR A 539 61.01 25.07 -25.05
N PRO A 540 59.72 25.46 -25.11
CA PRO A 540 58.61 24.53 -25.32
C PRO A 540 58.70 23.70 -26.61
N GLU A 541 59.36 24.23 -27.64
CA GLU A 541 59.61 23.52 -28.90
C GLU A 541 60.71 22.45 -28.79
N ASN A 542 61.72 22.68 -27.94
CA ASN A 542 62.81 21.72 -27.70
C ASN A 542 62.39 20.58 -26.77
N ALA A 543 61.47 20.83 -25.83
CA ALA A 543 60.96 19.81 -24.91
C ALA A 543 60.23 18.65 -25.63
N ARG A 544 59.60 18.93 -26.77
CA ARG A 544 58.92 17.93 -27.61
C ARG A 544 59.88 16.98 -28.33
N HIS A 545 61.17 17.32 -28.43
CA HIS A 545 62.18 16.57 -29.19
C HIS A 545 63.26 15.92 -28.29
N MET A 546 63.01 15.80 -26.98
CA MET A 546 63.98 15.22 -26.02
C MET A 546 64.38 13.77 -26.36
N GLY A 547 63.47 12.96 -26.94
CA GLY A 547 63.75 11.54 -27.28
C GLY A 547 64.89 11.36 -28.30
N LEU A 548 64.92 12.18 -29.37
CA LEU A 548 65.99 12.11 -30.37
C LEU A 548 67.37 12.51 -29.81
N PHE A 549 67.41 13.35 -28.77
CA PHE A 549 68.65 13.73 -28.10
C PHE A 549 69.23 12.59 -27.25
N VAL A 550 68.36 11.86 -26.54
CA VAL A 550 68.74 10.66 -25.78
C VAL A 550 69.26 9.57 -26.72
N VAL A 551 68.58 9.35 -27.85
CA VAL A 551 69.02 8.44 -28.93
C VAL A 551 70.42 8.82 -29.44
N GLY A 552 70.65 10.09 -29.78
CA GLY A 552 71.96 10.56 -30.27
C GLY A 552 73.10 10.38 -29.26
N ARG A 553 72.84 10.69 -27.97
CA ARG A 553 73.84 10.54 -26.89
C ARG A 553 74.18 9.08 -26.59
N LEU A 554 73.19 8.19 -26.60
CA LEU A 554 73.42 6.74 -26.44
C LEU A 554 74.14 6.14 -27.64
N ALA A 555 73.79 6.58 -28.85
CA ALA A 555 74.42 6.13 -30.09
C ALA A 555 75.91 6.48 -30.12
N ALA A 556 76.25 7.75 -29.81
CA ALA A 556 77.63 8.24 -29.79
C ALA A 556 78.51 7.49 -28.78
N ARG A 557 77.97 7.12 -27.61
CA ARG A 557 78.69 6.39 -26.56
C ARG A 557 79.19 5.01 -27.01
N HIS A 558 78.50 4.37 -27.95
CA HIS A 558 78.80 2.99 -28.39
C HIS A 558 79.23 2.92 -29.87
N GLY A 559 79.49 4.05 -30.51
CA GLY A 559 79.87 4.11 -31.92
C GLY A 559 78.75 3.66 -32.89
N ILE A 560 77.50 3.67 -32.44
CA ILE A 560 76.33 3.32 -33.24
C ILE A 560 75.96 4.53 -34.09
N ARG A 561 75.63 4.31 -35.37
CA ARG A 561 75.14 5.38 -36.24
C ARG A 561 73.63 5.26 -36.38
N VAL A 562 72.92 6.36 -36.16
CA VAL A 562 71.46 6.44 -36.34
C VAL A 562 71.16 7.51 -37.37
N GLY A 563 70.28 7.20 -38.31
CA GLY A 563 69.80 8.14 -39.31
C GLY A 563 68.33 7.93 -39.63
N LEU A 564 67.65 8.99 -40.06
CA LEU A 564 66.28 8.96 -40.52
C LEU A 564 66.24 9.11 -42.04
N ARG A 565 65.50 8.21 -42.71
CA ARG A 565 65.24 8.24 -44.14
C ARG A 565 63.76 8.49 -44.42
N GLY A 566 63.50 9.12 -45.57
CA GLY A 566 62.15 9.20 -46.15
C GLY A 566 61.70 7.84 -46.72
N PRO A 567 60.49 7.74 -47.29
CA PRO A 567 59.96 6.50 -47.81
C PRO A 567 60.87 5.90 -48.90
N ILE A 568 60.91 4.58 -48.97
CA ILE A 568 61.60 3.82 -50.01
C ILE A 568 60.70 3.85 -51.26
N ASP A 569 61.25 4.12 -52.45
CA ASP A 569 60.54 4.42 -53.71
C ASP A 569 59.50 3.38 -54.21
N ASP A 570 59.32 2.26 -53.50
CA ASP A 570 58.39 1.17 -53.84
C ASP A 570 57.26 0.96 -52.80
N ALA A 571 57.19 1.79 -51.75
CA ALA A 571 56.15 1.71 -50.72
C ALA A 571 55.21 2.92 -50.77
N GLN A 572 53.93 2.67 -51.06
CA GLN A 572 52.88 3.68 -51.30
C GLN A 572 52.37 4.37 -50.01
N SER A 573 53.24 4.62 -49.02
CA SER A 573 52.87 5.23 -47.72
C SER A 573 53.89 6.28 -47.26
N PRO A 574 53.46 7.48 -46.81
CA PRO A 574 54.33 8.62 -46.47
C PRO A 574 55.01 8.51 -45.08
N GLY A 575 55.56 7.35 -44.72
CA GLY A 575 56.19 7.12 -43.42
C GLY A 575 57.66 7.55 -43.29
N THR A 576 58.20 7.51 -42.07
CA THR A 576 59.64 7.68 -41.81
C THR A 576 60.28 6.34 -41.47
N THR A 577 61.51 6.11 -41.94
CA THR A 577 62.31 4.94 -41.54
C THR A 577 63.54 5.36 -40.76
N ALA A 578 63.64 4.94 -39.50
CA ALA A 578 64.84 5.09 -38.70
C ALA A 578 65.78 3.90 -38.94
N GLU A 579 67.00 4.19 -39.38
CA GLU A 579 68.06 3.24 -39.60
C GLU A 579 69.11 3.33 -38.48
N VAL A 580 69.32 2.21 -37.77
CA VAL A 580 70.30 2.06 -36.69
C VAL A 580 71.36 1.07 -37.15
N TYR A 581 72.56 1.58 -37.42
CA TYR A 581 73.71 0.81 -37.84
C TYR A 581 74.55 0.38 -36.63
N LEU A 582 74.54 -0.92 -36.36
CA LEU A 582 75.30 -1.58 -35.30
C LEU A 582 76.65 -2.07 -35.86
N PRO A 583 77.78 -1.42 -35.52
CA PRO A 583 79.10 -1.85 -36.00
C PRO A 583 79.52 -3.20 -35.38
N LEU A 584 80.50 -3.87 -35.99
CA LEU A 584 81.10 -5.10 -35.44
C LEU A 584 81.60 -4.94 -33.99
N ALA A 585 82.00 -3.74 -33.58
CA ALA A 585 82.45 -3.45 -32.21
C ALA A 585 81.38 -3.70 -31.13
N VAL A 586 80.09 -3.66 -31.48
CA VAL A 586 78.99 -3.94 -30.54
C VAL A 586 78.36 -5.32 -30.75
N LEU A 587 78.85 -6.10 -31.73
CA LEU A 587 78.30 -7.39 -32.13
C LEU A 587 79.29 -8.52 -31.90
N VAL A 588 78.79 -9.69 -31.54
CA VAL A 588 79.56 -10.94 -31.48
C VAL A 588 78.88 -11.97 -32.39
N ALA A 589 79.63 -12.46 -33.39
CA ALA A 589 79.18 -13.53 -34.28
C ALA A 589 79.24 -14.88 -33.55
N ARG A 590 78.17 -15.68 -33.65
CA ARG A 590 78.15 -17.04 -33.12
C ARG A 590 78.85 -17.97 -34.12
N ALA A 591 79.90 -18.68 -33.68
CA ALA A 591 80.45 -19.80 -34.46
C ALA A 591 79.40 -20.92 -34.55
N THR A 592 79.12 -21.40 -35.75
CA THR A 592 78.21 -22.50 -36.05
C THR A 592 78.77 -23.82 -35.46
N PRO A 593 78.02 -24.58 -34.65
CA PRO A 593 78.34 -25.98 -34.42
C PRO A 593 77.83 -26.83 -35.58
N ALA A 594 78.72 -27.67 -36.12
CA ALA A 594 78.44 -28.65 -37.15
C ALA A 594 77.47 -29.76 -36.70
N ALA A 595 76.87 -30.40 -37.69
CA ALA A 595 75.83 -31.42 -37.60
C ALA A 595 76.10 -32.59 -36.63
N ALA A 596 75.05 -33.04 -35.94
CA ALA A 596 74.92 -34.41 -35.45
C ALA A 596 73.46 -34.86 -35.57
N ALA A 597 73.21 -35.78 -36.51
CA ALA A 597 71.98 -36.53 -36.65
C ALA A 597 72.00 -37.75 -35.69
N GLY A 598 70.87 -38.04 -35.03
CA GLY A 598 70.66 -39.20 -34.17
C GLY A 598 69.26 -39.20 -33.52
N PRO A 599 68.66 -40.36 -33.17
CA PRO A 599 67.29 -40.70 -33.54
C PRO A 599 66.16 -40.23 -32.60
N ARG A 600 64.98 -40.00 -33.18
CA ARG A 600 63.71 -39.66 -32.52
C ARG A 600 63.08 -40.89 -31.85
N ALA A 601 62.77 -40.76 -30.55
CA ALA A 601 61.78 -41.56 -29.85
C ALA A 601 60.54 -40.68 -29.50
N PRO A 602 59.33 -41.25 -29.38
CA PRO A 602 58.08 -40.50 -29.39
C PRO A 602 57.60 -40.14 -27.97
N GLY A 603 57.07 -38.93 -27.79
CA GLY A 603 56.52 -38.52 -26.50
C GLY A 603 55.83 -37.16 -26.48
N TRP A 604 54.50 -37.21 -26.58
CA TRP A 604 53.51 -36.26 -26.05
C TRP A 604 53.36 -34.88 -26.71
N ALA A 605 52.27 -34.75 -27.49
CA ALA A 605 51.77 -33.49 -28.03
C ALA A 605 50.80 -32.81 -27.03
N PRO A 606 50.87 -31.48 -26.84
CA PRO A 606 49.79 -30.74 -26.20
C PRO A 606 48.58 -30.67 -27.14
N GLN A 607 47.41 -31.07 -26.63
CA GLN A 607 46.14 -31.04 -27.35
C GLN A 607 45.69 -29.59 -27.59
N GLN A 608 45.49 -29.24 -28.85
CA GLN A 608 44.70 -28.07 -29.26
C GLN A 608 43.21 -28.30 -28.91
N PRO A 609 42.51 -27.33 -28.31
CA PRO A 609 41.07 -27.42 -28.15
C PRO A 609 40.37 -27.30 -29.51
N LYS A 610 39.57 -28.32 -29.83
CA LYS A 610 38.70 -28.42 -30.99
C LYS A 610 37.62 -27.32 -30.96
N PRO A 611 37.33 -26.59 -32.05
CA PRO A 611 36.20 -25.67 -32.09
C PRO A 611 34.88 -26.46 -32.05
N ALA A 612 33.98 -26.04 -31.15
CA ALA A 612 32.62 -26.57 -31.03
C ALA A 612 31.78 -26.20 -32.28
N PRO A 613 30.79 -27.03 -32.68
CA PRO A 613 29.90 -26.71 -33.79
C PRO A 613 29.02 -25.50 -33.42
N ARG A 614 29.02 -24.50 -34.29
CA ARG A 614 28.05 -23.39 -34.28
C ARG A 614 26.65 -23.97 -34.49
N HIS A 615 25.79 -23.86 -33.48
CA HIS A 615 24.36 -23.97 -33.70
C HIS A 615 23.93 -22.79 -34.58
N ALA A 616 23.47 -23.10 -35.79
CA ALA A 616 22.77 -22.15 -36.63
C ALA A 616 21.52 -21.68 -35.87
N ALA A 617 21.36 -20.36 -35.74
CA ALA A 617 20.12 -19.76 -35.31
C ALA A 617 19.03 -20.13 -36.32
N ALA A 618 18.14 -21.05 -35.94
CA ALA A 618 16.91 -21.29 -36.67
C ALA A 618 16.04 -20.03 -36.60
N VAL A 619 15.76 -19.45 -37.77
CA VAL A 619 14.74 -18.44 -37.97
C VAL A 619 13.42 -19.01 -37.45
N ARG A 620 12.82 -18.36 -36.44
CA ARG A 620 11.48 -18.70 -35.96
C ARG A 620 10.47 -18.28 -37.02
N ASP A 621 9.69 -19.24 -37.49
CA ASP A 621 8.58 -19.03 -38.42
C ASP A 621 7.45 -18.23 -37.74
N PRO A 622 7.11 -17.01 -38.24
CA PRO A 622 6.06 -16.17 -37.66
C PRO A 622 4.64 -16.72 -37.87
N GLU A 623 4.41 -17.70 -38.75
CA GLU A 623 3.09 -18.32 -38.96
C GLU A 623 2.76 -19.38 -37.91
N ALA A 624 3.76 -20.10 -37.40
CA ALA A 624 3.59 -21.09 -36.34
C ALA A 624 3.18 -20.46 -34.99
N VAL A 625 3.60 -19.22 -34.73
CA VAL A 625 3.21 -18.46 -33.52
C VAL A 625 1.79 -17.90 -33.65
N ARG A 626 1.34 -17.59 -34.87
CA ARG A 626 -0.03 -17.12 -35.15
C ARG A 626 -1.06 -18.24 -34.98
N GLY A 627 -0.71 -19.49 -35.34
CA GLY A 627 -1.57 -20.67 -35.14
C GLY A 627 -1.76 -21.10 -33.67
N SER A 628 -0.77 -20.82 -32.81
CA SER A 628 -0.85 -21.16 -31.38
C SER A 628 -1.72 -20.19 -30.57
N ILE A 629 -1.94 -18.96 -31.06
CA ILE A 629 -2.77 -17.95 -30.39
C ILE A 629 -4.24 -18.09 -30.83
N SER A 630 -4.50 -18.47 -32.09
CA SER A 630 -5.86 -18.70 -32.58
C SER A 630 -6.52 -19.94 -31.99
N SER A 631 -5.76 -21.00 -31.69
CA SER A 631 -6.27 -22.20 -31.00
C SER A 631 -6.64 -21.95 -29.53
N HIS A 632 -5.94 -21.03 -28.86
CA HIS A 632 -6.22 -20.68 -27.46
C HIS A 632 -7.42 -19.72 -27.33
N VAL A 633 -7.64 -18.81 -28.29
CA VAL A 633 -8.80 -17.90 -28.30
C VAL A 633 -10.09 -18.61 -28.75
N GLY A 634 -9.99 -19.63 -29.60
CA GLY A 634 -11.14 -20.47 -30.00
C GLY A 634 -11.74 -21.28 -28.85
N GLY A 635 -10.90 -21.85 -27.97
CA GLY A 635 -11.34 -22.62 -26.81
C GLY A 635 -12.10 -21.79 -25.76
N VAL A 636 -11.71 -20.53 -25.57
CA VAL A 636 -12.37 -19.62 -24.60
C VAL A 636 -13.74 -19.15 -25.10
N ARG A 637 -13.96 -19.08 -26.42
CA ARG A 637 -15.26 -18.72 -27.01
C ARG A 637 -16.27 -19.87 -26.96
N SER A 638 -15.82 -21.11 -27.20
CA SER A 638 -16.64 -22.33 -27.09
C SER A 638 -17.10 -22.60 -25.64
N GLY A 639 -16.25 -22.33 -24.64
CA GLY A 639 -16.62 -22.46 -23.22
C GLY A 639 -17.64 -21.43 -22.73
N ARG A 640 -17.72 -20.25 -23.38
CA ARG A 640 -18.64 -19.17 -22.98
C ARG A 640 -20.04 -19.34 -23.59
N SER A 641 -20.16 -19.95 -24.76
CA SER A 641 -21.45 -20.31 -25.37
C SER A 641 -22.14 -21.47 -24.62
N HIS A 642 -21.39 -22.51 -24.23
CA HIS A 642 -21.95 -23.61 -23.43
C HIS A 642 -22.44 -23.18 -22.03
N ALA A 643 -21.84 -22.13 -21.45
CA ALA A 643 -22.27 -21.60 -20.14
C ALA A 643 -23.51 -20.68 -20.22
N LEU A 644 -23.86 -20.17 -21.41
CA LEU A 644 -25.05 -19.35 -21.65
C LEU A 644 -26.26 -20.22 -22.02
N GLU A 645 -26.04 -21.32 -22.73
CA GLU A 645 -27.08 -22.31 -23.09
C GLU A 645 -27.60 -23.05 -21.84
N ASN A 646 -26.68 -23.45 -20.93
CA ASN A 646 -27.03 -24.11 -19.67
C ASN A 646 -27.74 -23.20 -18.64
N ARG A 647 -27.75 -21.88 -18.87
CA ARG A 647 -28.42 -20.90 -18.00
C ARG A 647 -29.84 -20.57 -18.45
N LEU A 648 -30.17 -20.85 -19.70
CA LEU A 648 -31.51 -20.64 -20.27
C LEU A 648 -32.42 -21.86 -20.06
N GLU A 649 -31.86 -23.08 -20.01
CA GLU A 649 -32.63 -24.30 -19.71
C GLU A 649 -33.09 -24.41 -18.24
N THR A 650 -32.42 -23.74 -17.29
CA THR A 650 -32.85 -23.72 -15.87
C THR A 650 -33.95 -22.71 -15.53
N ARG A 651 -34.52 -21.99 -16.51
CA ARG A 651 -35.54 -20.95 -16.26
C ARG A 651 -36.94 -21.25 -16.76
N GLU A 652 -37.18 -22.42 -17.37
CA GLU A 652 -38.53 -22.83 -17.77
C GLU A 652 -38.94 -24.16 -17.16
N GLY A 653 -39.97 -24.10 -16.30
CA GLY A 653 -40.80 -25.23 -15.87
C GLY A 653 -41.35 -25.10 -14.45
N PRO A 654 -42.59 -25.53 -14.17
CA PRO A 654 -43.82 -25.28 -14.92
C PRO A 654 -44.85 -24.50 -14.07
N ALA A 655 -45.77 -23.82 -14.75
CA ALA A 655 -47.01 -23.35 -14.15
C ALA A 655 -47.89 -24.55 -13.74
N GLN A 656 -48.45 -24.53 -12.52
CA GLN A 656 -49.59 -25.37 -12.16
C GLN A 656 -50.39 -24.75 -11.00
N GLN A 657 -51.65 -24.42 -11.36
CA GLN A 657 -52.92 -24.44 -10.62
C GLN A 657 -53.11 -23.55 -9.38
#